data_AF-A0AB35QAB3-F1
#
_entry.id   AF-A0AB35QAB3-F1
#
_cell.length_a   1.000
_cell.length_b   1.000
_cell.length_c   1.000
_cell.angle_alpha   90.00
_cell.angle_beta   90.00
_cell.angle_gamma   90.00
#
_symmetry.space_group_name_H-M   'P 1'
#
loop_
_entity.id
_entity.type
_entity.pdbx_description
1 polymer ?
#
loop_
_entity_poly.entity_id
_entity_poly.type
_entity_poly.pdbx_seq_one_letter_code
_entity_poly.pdbx_strand_id
1 'polypeptide(L)'
;MSYSEEFIDFIATVKGEAGICGDISKRAVAHCIMNRIGFGEWVKHTSIMGYLKDDFDALTNETDAVRQVRLEMKSNKISKSTQHIIDLVSPIYNRQEEDFTNGIVLYWSPKAQAQLHKEQPKIYKYPPAFLNSETEKVEIKGTENDDMSWHRYKGTSRFYVQFVDKSASPLVNSTVSVGYKKTKVVPTLSNLLTNSQGKIRSILVKGGWGARITVDGKPVVDNNQKPVLLIADGKNHSAVLVVANGISGIKSQTDIHTQQPTPSQKPVPVKLENKASVEQNAKVSKSNDQQKNVNFSIKVIDSENKPIPNFSYFLKYKNSEKKHSVGTNGIENNLVALSGEEITFLISGLDSKQEIIRFTAQEGMGEKTIKLNLHTFNILFRHKDTKKPITNLNLIQKYRNQIKQKKTDGNGKITVSAMPGFELNYKLRDERNLLTIKVDKNKSLRVIDVDSSAIEQASKNIKTGTKVVEIAQSKQQVPSLKHKQPVDKPVETHDSTPKRDENTAVSKDGHPKMVVNDSREVEFTVLTYDVKTNQLFNGGSYIVEYKGTKRSHVSGANGLGKKIHKGVINESIRIIVLESNKEKIIFDGKIENSMATINLKIQKAEVAKVEGVSVLFSGVNEEWRRNIVSEKTKKILAFLAKEAGMNRIYITSTIRTAESQANAMYSQNIRYTAPGEEVKRVRDECKAKNMRKEQTISKMVEKIIELQRQNKKVSKHCVSTEQYNKVNVVDIGLNSNGFGTNSHLNAQGKKFKQACKDAKLNGIISGFISGDEPGEGAMHIEITQ
;
A
#
# COMPACT_ATOMS: atom_id res chain seq x y z
N MET A 1 -33.50 -3.97 -14.65
CA MET A 1 -33.49 -3.85 -13.16
C MET A 1 -34.20 -2.55 -12.83
N SER A 2 -35.04 -2.51 -11.80
CA SER A 2 -35.63 -1.24 -11.34
C SER A 2 -34.66 -0.57 -10.37
N TYR A 3 -34.42 0.73 -10.52
CA TYR A 3 -33.70 1.53 -9.54
C TYR A 3 -34.63 1.86 -8.35
N SER A 4 -34.05 2.09 -7.17
CA SER A 4 -34.83 2.61 -6.04
C SER A 4 -35.16 4.09 -6.26
N GLU A 5 -36.30 4.55 -5.73
CA GLU A 5 -36.67 5.98 -5.77
C GLU A 5 -35.58 6.86 -5.15
N GLU A 6 -34.93 6.40 -4.08
CA GLU A 6 -33.81 7.13 -3.45
C GLU A 6 -32.61 7.32 -4.39
N PHE A 7 -32.25 6.28 -5.14
CA PHE A 7 -31.16 6.39 -6.09
C PHE A 7 -31.54 7.26 -7.28
N ILE A 8 -32.79 7.17 -7.76
CA ILE A 8 -33.29 8.03 -8.85
C ILE A 8 -33.18 9.50 -8.45
N ASP A 9 -33.65 9.86 -7.26
CA ASP A 9 -33.62 11.25 -6.77
C ASP A 9 -32.19 11.74 -6.49
N PHE A 10 -31.29 10.86 -6.06
CA PHE A 10 -29.87 11.16 -5.95
C PHE A 10 -29.25 11.53 -7.31
N ILE A 11 -29.50 10.73 -8.36
CA ILE A 11 -29.00 11.01 -9.72
C ILE A 11 -29.61 12.29 -10.27
N ALA A 12 -30.92 12.49 -10.06
CA ALA A 12 -31.63 13.67 -10.51
C ALA A 12 -31.09 14.94 -9.85
N THR A 13 -30.76 14.88 -8.55
CA THR A 13 -30.14 15.99 -7.81
C THR A 13 -28.76 16.33 -8.38
N VAL A 14 -27.88 15.33 -8.57
CA VAL A 14 -26.54 15.59 -9.16
C VAL A 14 -26.66 16.19 -10.57
N LYS A 15 -27.65 15.75 -11.37
CA LYS A 15 -27.92 16.34 -12.69
C LYS A 15 -28.37 17.80 -12.58
N GLY A 16 -29.26 18.12 -11.65
CA GLY A 16 -29.76 19.48 -11.44
C GLY A 16 -28.64 20.44 -11.01
N GLU A 17 -27.79 19.99 -10.08
CA GLU A 17 -26.77 20.83 -9.44
C GLU A 17 -25.50 21.00 -10.29
N ALA A 18 -25.05 19.94 -10.97
CA ALA A 18 -23.76 19.92 -11.68
C ALA A 18 -23.85 19.36 -13.11
N GLY A 19 -25.05 19.32 -13.70
CA GLY A 19 -25.28 18.69 -15.01
C GLY A 19 -24.45 19.27 -16.16
N ILE A 20 -24.17 20.58 -16.11
CA ILE A 20 -23.35 21.31 -17.09
C ILE A 20 -21.86 21.37 -16.72
N CYS A 21 -21.48 20.97 -15.50
CA CYS A 21 -20.11 21.02 -15.01
C CYS A 21 -19.31 19.80 -15.46
N GLY A 22 -17.99 19.82 -15.28
CA GLY A 22 -17.10 18.69 -15.50
C GLY A 22 -17.40 17.48 -14.60
N ASP A 23 -16.88 16.32 -14.97
CA ASP A 23 -17.12 15.06 -14.25
C ASP A 23 -16.60 15.10 -12.80
N ILE A 24 -15.49 15.79 -12.54
CA ILE A 24 -14.98 15.94 -11.17
C ILE A 24 -15.97 16.73 -10.31
N SER A 25 -16.61 17.77 -10.83
CA SER A 25 -17.62 18.55 -10.12
C SER A 25 -18.89 17.75 -9.84
N LYS A 26 -19.34 16.92 -10.79
CA LYS A 26 -20.47 15.99 -10.55
C LYS A 26 -20.17 15.01 -9.41
N ARG A 27 -18.95 14.44 -9.39
CA ARG A 27 -18.49 13.58 -8.29
C ARG A 27 -18.35 14.35 -6.99
N ALA A 28 -17.87 15.59 -7.02
CA ALA A 28 -17.77 16.43 -5.83
C ALA A 28 -19.14 16.75 -5.22
N VAL A 29 -20.16 17.07 -6.04
CA VAL A 29 -21.55 17.22 -5.58
C VAL A 29 -22.05 15.92 -4.96
N ALA A 30 -21.83 14.77 -5.60
CA ALA A 30 -22.22 13.47 -5.04
C ALA A 30 -21.55 13.20 -3.68
N HIS A 31 -20.26 13.51 -3.51
CA HIS A 31 -19.58 13.41 -2.22
C HIS A 31 -20.12 14.40 -1.19
N CYS A 32 -20.38 15.65 -1.59
CA CYS A 32 -21.00 16.67 -0.71
C CYS A 32 -22.31 16.16 -0.14
N ILE A 33 -23.16 15.64 -1.00
CA ILE A 33 -24.42 15.01 -0.64
C ILE A 33 -24.20 13.88 0.38
N MET A 34 -23.30 12.94 0.09
CA MET A 34 -23.03 11.80 0.97
C MET A 34 -22.37 12.18 2.30
N ASN A 35 -21.65 13.31 2.34
CA ASN A 35 -20.98 13.85 3.52
C ASN A 35 -21.94 14.51 4.51
N ARG A 36 -23.07 15.05 4.04
CA ARG A 36 -24.13 15.60 4.91
C ARG A 36 -24.79 14.52 5.77
N ILE A 37 -24.77 13.26 5.34
CA ILE A 37 -25.45 12.15 6.04
C ILE A 37 -24.85 11.96 7.44
N GLY A 38 -25.65 12.32 8.45
CA GLY A 38 -25.27 12.17 9.85
C GLY A 38 -24.21 13.16 10.31
N PHE A 39 -24.12 14.35 9.71
CA PHE A 39 -23.13 15.37 10.06
C PHE A 39 -23.77 16.75 10.25
N GLY A 40 -23.22 17.57 11.15
CA GLY A 40 -23.63 18.97 11.32
C GLY A 40 -25.14 19.15 11.58
N GLU A 41 -25.74 20.14 10.95
CA GLU A 41 -27.17 20.46 10.98
C GLU A 41 -28.06 19.34 10.40
N TRP A 42 -27.49 18.44 9.59
CA TRP A 42 -28.19 17.35 8.91
C TRP A 42 -28.40 16.11 9.77
N VAL A 43 -27.88 16.07 11.00
CA VAL A 43 -28.08 14.93 11.92
C VAL A 43 -29.53 14.64 12.28
N LYS A 44 -30.44 15.59 12.02
CA LYS A 44 -31.89 15.47 12.25
C LYS A 44 -32.61 14.54 11.26
N HIS A 45 -32.05 14.34 10.06
CA HIS A 45 -32.69 13.51 9.04
C HIS A 45 -32.43 12.03 9.28
N THR A 46 -33.44 11.20 9.01
CA THR A 46 -33.41 9.74 9.25
C THR A 46 -33.03 8.94 8.01
N SER A 47 -33.06 9.53 6.82
CA SER A 47 -32.75 8.88 5.53
C SER A 47 -32.10 9.84 4.55
N ILE A 48 -31.56 9.29 3.45
CA ILE A 48 -30.99 10.07 2.36
C ILE A 48 -32.08 10.89 1.67
N MET A 49 -33.25 10.27 1.46
CA MET A 49 -34.42 10.96 0.92
C MET A 49 -34.88 12.19 1.72
N GLY A 50 -34.75 12.14 3.05
CA GLY A 50 -35.16 13.27 3.90
C GLY A 50 -34.32 14.52 3.62
N TYR A 51 -33.01 14.39 3.51
CA TYR A 51 -32.15 15.55 3.22
C TYR A 51 -32.29 16.02 1.77
N LEU A 52 -32.49 15.09 0.80
CA LEU A 52 -32.58 15.46 -0.62
C LEU A 52 -33.76 16.39 -0.90
N LYS A 53 -34.88 16.19 -0.20
CA LYS A 53 -36.08 17.02 -0.36
C LYS A 53 -36.00 18.37 0.36
N ASP A 54 -35.37 18.40 1.53
CA ASP A 54 -35.35 19.58 2.38
C ASP A 54 -34.25 20.58 2.00
N ASP A 55 -33.13 20.12 1.41
CA ASP A 55 -31.92 20.93 1.21
C ASP A 55 -31.46 21.10 -0.24
N PHE A 56 -32.18 20.54 -1.21
CA PHE A 56 -31.86 20.68 -2.63
C PHE A 56 -33.08 21.14 -3.43
N ASP A 57 -32.93 22.31 -4.06
CA ASP A 57 -33.97 22.91 -4.90
C ASP A 57 -34.27 22.05 -6.14
N ALA A 58 -33.32 21.21 -6.55
CA ALA A 58 -33.49 20.33 -7.71
C ALA A 58 -34.75 19.44 -7.62
N LEU A 59 -35.17 19.04 -6.41
CA LEU A 59 -36.34 18.17 -6.22
C LEU A 59 -37.64 18.93 -5.90
N THR A 60 -37.55 20.19 -5.47
CA THR A 60 -38.71 21.03 -5.12
C THR A 60 -39.09 21.98 -6.27
N ASN A 61 -38.11 22.44 -7.04
CA ASN A 61 -38.25 23.27 -8.24
C ASN A 61 -37.67 22.53 -9.46
N GLU A 62 -38.32 21.42 -9.82
CA GLU A 62 -37.81 20.49 -10.85
C GLU A 62 -37.60 21.18 -12.20
N THR A 63 -36.34 21.29 -12.60
CA THR A 63 -35.96 21.66 -13.98
C THR A 63 -36.31 20.52 -14.94
N ASP A 64 -36.44 20.82 -16.23
CA ASP A 64 -36.72 19.79 -17.24
C ASP A 64 -35.66 18.69 -17.26
N ALA A 65 -34.41 19.01 -16.94
CA ALA A 65 -33.32 18.04 -16.82
C ALA A 65 -33.53 17.03 -15.67
N VAL A 66 -34.08 17.47 -14.54
CA VAL A 66 -34.39 16.61 -13.38
C VAL A 66 -35.59 15.70 -13.72
N ARG A 67 -36.65 16.27 -14.31
CA ARG A 67 -37.83 15.50 -14.75
C ARG A 67 -37.46 14.42 -15.75
N GLN A 68 -36.60 14.76 -16.70
CA GLN A 68 -36.12 13.83 -17.72
C GLN A 68 -35.38 12.64 -17.10
N VAL A 69 -34.44 12.88 -16.18
CA VAL A 69 -33.70 11.78 -15.50
C VAL A 69 -34.66 10.83 -14.78
N ARG A 70 -35.63 11.38 -14.03
CA ARG A 70 -36.63 10.56 -13.33
C ARG A 70 -37.45 9.72 -14.30
N LEU A 71 -37.94 10.31 -15.39
CA LEU A 71 -38.73 9.61 -16.39
C LEU A 71 -37.92 8.51 -17.09
N GLU A 72 -36.67 8.78 -17.46
CA GLU A 72 -35.75 7.82 -18.09
C GLU A 72 -35.48 6.63 -17.16
N MET A 73 -35.17 6.88 -15.88
CA MET A 73 -34.84 5.81 -14.93
C MET A 73 -36.06 4.99 -14.49
N LYS A 74 -37.24 5.62 -14.33
CA LYS A 74 -38.51 4.91 -14.02
C LYS A 74 -39.00 4.06 -15.19
N SER A 75 -38.84 4.55 -16.42
CA SER A 75 -39.20 3.81 -17.64
C SER A 75 -38.14 2.79 -18.08
N ASN A 76 -36.97 2.78 -17.42
CA ASN A 76 -35.78 1.99 -17.78
C ASN A 76 -35.31 2.24 -19.23
N LYS A 77 -35.55 3.44 -19.76
CA LYS A 77 -35.08 3.93 -21.07
C LYS A 77 -34.06 5.05 -20.84
N ILE A 78 -32.86 4.66 -20.43
CA ILE A 78 -31.82 5.57 -19.94
C ILE A 78 -31.02 6.16 -21.11
N SER A 79 -30.91 7.49 -21.18
CA SER A 79 -30.06 8.16 -22.17
C SER A 79 -28.57 7.98 -21.86
N LYS A 80 -27.70 8.18 -22.86
CA LYS A 80 -26.24 8.13 -22.65
C LYS A 80 -25.77 9.16 -21.60
N SER A 81 -26.41 10.32 -21.52
CA SER A 81 -26.05 11.36 -20.55
C SER A 81 -26.40 10.90 -19.13
N THR A 82 -27.60 10.35 -18.92
CA THR A 82 -28.02 9.84 -17.61
C THR A 82 -27.20 8.63 -17.21
N GLN A 83 -26.92 7.71 -18.14
CA GLN A 83 -26.07 6.55 -17.88
C GLN A 83 -24.66 6.96 -17.47
N HIS A 84 -24.07 7.97 -18.14
CA HIS A 84 -22.76 8.49 -17.76
C HIS A 84 -22.74 9.00 -16.31
N ILE A 85 -23.77 9.74 -15.89
CA ILE A 85 -23.86 10.20 -14.49
C ILE A 85 -24.00 9.02 -13.53
N ILE A 86 -24.86 8.04 -13.85
CA ILE A 86 -25.01 6.81 -13.05
C ILE A 86 -23.67 6.11 -12.86
N ASP A 87 -22.92 5.90 -13.95
CA ASP A 87 -21.62 5.23 -13.90
C ASP A 87 -20.60 6.03 -13.05
N LEU A 88 -20.68 7.35 -13.12
CA LEU A 88 -19.79 8.27 -12.43
C LEU A 88 -20.02 8.31 -10.91
N VAL A 89 -21.28 8.26 -10.46
CA VAL A 89 -21.63 8.50 -9.04
C VAL A 89 -22.18 7.29 -8.31
N SER A 90 -22.53 6.20 -9.00
CA SER A 90 -22.94 4.93 -8.38
C SER A 90 -21.89 4.40 -7.37
N PRO A 91 -20.58 4.43 -7.66
CA PRO A 91 -19.57 4.05 -6.66
C PRO A 91 -19.59 4.94 -5.40
N ILE A 92 -19.94 6.23 -5.54
CA ILE A 92 -20.01 7.18 -4.42
C ILE A 92 -21.27 6.91 -3.58
N TYR A 93 -22.42 6.74 -4.23
CA TYR A 93 -23.68 6.38 -3.58
C TYR A 93 -23.55 5.05 -2.81
N ASN A 94 -22.93 4.05 -3.45
CA ASN A 94 -22.66 2.74 -2.85
C ASN A 94 -21.47 2.75 -1.86
N ARG A 95 -20.85 3.92 -1.62
CA ARG A 95 -19.72 4.11 -0.69
C ARG A 95 -18.49 3.24 -0.99
N GLN A 96 -18.29 2.91 -2.26
CA GLN A 96 -17.14 2.17 -2.79
C GLN A 96 -15.98 3.11 -3.16
N GLU A 97 -16.28 4.39 -3.40
CA GLU A 97 -15.30 5.42 -3.68
C GLU A 97 -14.95 6.23 -2.42
N GLU A 98 -13.66 6.40 -2.15
CA GLU A 98 -13.19 7.26 -1.06
C GLU A 98 -13.44 8.74 -1.38
N ASP A 99 -13.79 9.51 -0.35
CA ASP A 99 -14.02 10.95 -0.49
C ASP A 99 -12.72 11.72 -0.80
N PHE A 100 -12.56 12.12 -2.06
CA PHE A 100 -11.44 12.94 -2.52
C PHE A 100 -11.65 14.45 -2.28
N THR A 101 -12.83 14.86 -1.81
CA THR A 101 -13.18 16.27 -1.65
C THR A 101 -12.68 16.86 -0.33
N ASN A 102 -12.04 16.07 0.53
CA ASN A 102 -11.61 16.51 1.87
C ASN A 102 -12.80 16.95 2.77
N GLY A 103 -13.96 16.29 2.62
CA GLY A 103 -15.10 16.47 3.52
C GLY A 103 -15.95 17.71 3.25
N ILE A 104 -16.13 18.10 1.99
CA ILE A 104 -17.04 19.22 1.66
C ILE A 104 -18.48 18.86 2.03
N VAL A 105 -19.23 19.89 2.44
CA VAL A 105 -20.65 19.80 2.77
C VAL A 105 -21.44 20.99 2.25
N LEU A 106 -20.76 22.01 1.73
CA LEU A 106 -21.34 23.24 1.20
C LEU A 106 -20.68 23.53 -0.15
N TYR A 107 -21.47 24.06 -1.07
CA TYR A 107 -20.98 24.61 -2.32
C TYR A 107 -21.95 25.67 -2.82
N TRP A 108 -21.49 26.48 -3.76
CA TRP A 108 -22.31 27.43 -4.49
C TRP A 108 -21.63 27.76 -5.82
N SER A 109 -22.40 28.38 -6.71
CA SER A 109 -21.96 28.85 -8.01
C SER A 109 -21.72 30.37 -8.00
N PRO A 110 -20.46 30.84 -7.98
CA PRO A 110 -20.15 32.27 -7.88
C PRO A 110 -20.79 33.17 -8.93
N LYS A 111 -20.81 32.77 -10.20
CA LYS A 111 -21.40 33.59 -11.27
C LYS A 111 -22.92 33.58 -11.17
N ALA A 112 -23.53 32.41 -10.98
CA ALA A 112 -24.98 32.29 -10.81
C ALA A 112 -25.49 33.10 -9.60
N GLN A 113 -24.82 33.01 -8.45
CA GLN A 113 -25.20 33.76 -7.25
C GLN A 113 -25.00 35.26 -7.43
N ALA A 114 -23.95 35.70 -8.13
CA ALA A 114 -23.75 37.12 -8.43
C ALA A 114 -24.91 37.67 -9.28
N GLN A 115 -25.36 36.90 -10.27
CA GLN A 115 -26.50 37.25 -11.11
C GLN A 115 -27.81 37.29 -10.30
N LEU A 116 -28.10 36.26 -9.51
CA LEU A 116 -29.30 36.20 -8.67
C LEU A 116 -29.32 37.31 -7.61
N HIS A 117 -28.17 37.66 -7.02
CA HIS A 117 -28.05 38.79 -6.11
C HIS A 117 -28.34 40.12 -6.81
N LYS A 118 -27.91 40.28 -8.06
CA LYS A 118 -28.22 41.49 -8.85
C LYS A 118 -29.72 41.62 -9.13
N GLU A 119 -30.39 40.51 -9.41
CA GLU A 119 -31.83 40.48 -9.70
C GLU A 119 -32.69 40.60 -8.44
N GLN A 120 -32.31 39.93 -7.36
CA GLN A 120 -33.07 39.85 -6.11
C GLN A 120 -32.16 39.92 -4.87
N PRO A 121 -31.57 41.10 -4.57
CA PRO A 121 -30.53 41.25 -3.53
C PRO A 121 -31.04 41.01 -2.11
N LYS A 122 -32.36 41.14 -1.88
CA LYS A 122 -33.00 40.85 -0.58
C LYS A 122 -33.10 39.35 -0.29
N ILE A 123 -33.16 38.52 -1.34
CA ILE A 123 -33.34 37.06 -1.22
C ILE A 123 -31.97 36.37 -1.32
N TYR A 124 -31.19 36.68 -2.36
CA TYR A 124 -29.89 36.06 -2.58
C TYR A 124 -28.78 36.98 -2.09
N LYS A 125 -28.10 36.62 -1.00
CA LYS A 125 -26.91 37.37 -0.52
C LYS A 125 -25.67 37.02 -1.34
N TYR A 126 -24.76 37.98 -1.52
CA TYR A 126 -23.47 37.76 -2.16
C TYR A 126 -22.32 38.31 -1.30
N PRO A 127 -21.39 37.46 -0.80
CA PRO A 127 -21.43 36.00 -0.87
C PRO A 127 -22.64 35.39 -0.12
N PRO A 128 -22.98 34.10 -0.35
CA PRO A 128 -24.02 33.41 0.39
C PRO A 128 -23.82 33.48 1.91
N ALA A 129 -24.93 33.53 2.67
CA ALA A 129 -24.89 33.72 4.13
C ALA A 129 -24.15 32.61 4.89
N PHE A 130 -24.08 31.40 4.32
CA PHE A 130 -23.34 30.29 4.92
C PHE A 130 -21.82 30.49 4.85
N LEU A 131 -21.31 31.40 4.01
CA LEU A 131 -19.90 31.78 4.02
C LEU A 131 -19.65 32.74 5.19
N ASN A 132 -19.29 32.14 6.32
CA ASN A 132 -19.03 32.85 7.57
C ASN A 132 -17.73 32.34 8.22
N SER A 133 -17.44 32.85 9.42
CA SER A 133 -16.23 32.52 10.18
C SER A 133 -16.05 31.03 10.48
N GLU A 134 -17.13 30.23 10.46
CA GLU A 134 -17.10 28.78 10.70
C GLU A 134 -16.82 27.95 9.45
N THR A 135 -16.77 28.55 8.25
CA THR A 135 -16.56 27.82 6.99
C THR A 135 -15.21 28.12 6.36
N GLU A 136 -14.66 27.15 5.65
CA GLU A 136 -13.43 27.31 4.87
C GLU A 136 -13.60 26.76 3.45
N LYS A 137 -12.91 27.39 2.51
CA LYS A 137 -12.89 26.98 1.10
C LYS A 137 -11.99 25.75 0.93
N VAL A 138 -12.39 24.85 0.03
CA VAL A 138 -11.62 23.67 -0.35
C VAL A 138 -11.34 23.70 -1.86
N GLU A 139 -10.08 23.48 -2.23
CA GLU A 139 -9.67 23.38 -3.63
C GLU A 139 -9.76 21.93 -4.11
N ILE A 140 -10.50 21.70 -5.18
CA ILE A 140 -10.66 20.38 -5.80
C ILE A 140 -10.10 20.45 -7.22
N LYS A 141 -8.98 19.75 -7.42
CA LYS A 141 -8.29 19.71 -8.73
C LYS A 141 -9.20 19.13 -9.80
N GLY A 142 -9.29 19.79 -10.94
CA GLY A 142 -10.16 19.41 -12.07
C GLY A 142 -11.54 20.07 -12.04
N THR A 143 -11.79 21.02 -11.13
CA THR A 143 -13.03 21.81 -11.06
C THR A 143 -12.80 23.30 -11.37
N GLU A 144 -11.58 23.68 -11.77
CA GLU A 144 -11.14 25.07 -11.89
C GLU A 144 -11.91 25.88 -12.94
N ASN A 145 -12.45 25.19 -13.96
CA ASN A 145 -13.19 25.80 -15.05
C ASN A 145 -14.72 25.80 -14.83
N ASP A 146 -15.20 25.11 -13.79
CA ASP A 146 -16.63 25.04 -13.47
C ASP A 146 -17.02 26.22 -12.57
N ASP A 147 -18.27 26.68 -12.68
CA ASP A 147 -18.80 27.72 -11.78
C ASP A 147 -19.18 27.11 -10.43
N MET A 148 -18.17 26.66 -9.68
CA MET A 148 -18.32 25.97 -8.42
C MET A 148 -17.28 26.43 -7.40
N SER A 149 -17.74 26.69 -6.17
CA SER A 149 -16.87 26.96 -5.03
C SER A 149 -17.22 26.07 -3.84
N TRP A 150 -16.29 25.19 -3.50
CA TRP A 150 -16.47 24.13 -2.50
C TRP A 150 -16.06 24.59 -1.10
N HIS A 151 -16.84 24.19 -0.09
CA HIS A 151 -16.64 24.61 1.28
C HIS A 151 -16.96 23.49 2.29
N ARG A 152 -16.32 23.58 3.46
CA ARG A 152 -16.59 22.73 4.62
C ARG A 152 -16.57 23.56 5.90
N TYR A 153 -17.09 23.02 7.00
CA TYR A 153 -16.89 23.64 8.31
C TYR A 153 -15.43 23.55 8.75
N LYS A 154 -14.87 24.63 9.28
CA LYS A 154 -13.53 24.68 9.87
C LYS A 154 -13.39 23.66 10.99
N GLY A 155 -12.23 23.03 11.07
CA GLY A 155 -11.95 22.02 12.08
C GLY A 155 -12.69 20.70 11.87
N THR A 156 -13.37 20.49 10.73
CA THR A 156 -13.98 19.20 10.39
C THR A 156 -12.94 18.11 10.22
N SER A 157 -13.19 16.95 10.83
CA SER A 157 -12.34 15.78 10.75
C SER A 157 -13.11 14.57 10.23
N ARG A 158 -12.51 13.80 9.32
CA ARG A 158 -13.01 12.46 8.93
C ARG A 158 -12.34 11.38 9.77
N PHE A 159 -13.12 10.49 10.37
CA PHE A 159 -12.64 9.35 11.14
C PHE A 159 -12.86 8.04 10.40
N TYR A 160 -11.78 7.27 10.23
CA TYR A 160 -11.76 5.90 9.75
C TYR A 160 -11.61 4.97 10.96
N VAL A 161 -12.72 4.41 11.44
CA VAL A 161 -12.73 3.73 12.75
C VAL A 161 -12.71 2.22 12.57
N GLN A 162 -11.76 1.57 13.25
CA GLN A 162 -11.68 0.13 13.42
C GLN A 162 -12.02 -0.23 14.87
N PHE A 163 -12.86 -1.23 15.06
CA PHE A 163 -13.26 -1.78 16.34
C PHE A 163 -12.60 -3.13 16.53
N VAL A 164 -11.90 -3.28 17.65
CA VAL A 164 -11.21 -4.51 18.03
C VAL A 164 -11.58 -4.89 19.45
N ASP A 165 -11.45 -6.16 19.77
CA ASP A 165 -11.47 -6.61 21.16
C ASP A 165 -10.14 -6.31 21.88
N LYS A 166 -10.04 -6.73 23.14
CA LYS A 166 -8.83 -6.54 23.96
C LYS A 166 -7.59 -7.28 23.45
N SER A 167 -7.77 -8.28 22.58
CA SER A 167 -6.67 -9.02 21.92
C SER A 167 -6.21 -8.37 20.62
N ALA A 168 -6.77 -7.19 20.27
CA ALA A 168 -6.62 -6.53 18.98
C ALA A 168 -7.21 -7.33 17.80
N SER A 169 -8.11 -8.28 18.07
CA SER A 169 -8.84 -8.99 17.03
C SER A 169 -10.02 -8.14 16.55
N PRO A 170 -10.28 -8.06 15.23
CA PRO A 170 -11.41 -7.28 14.71
C PRO A 170 -12.77 -7.78 15.21
N LEU A 171 -13.62 -6.85 15.64
CA LEU A 171 -15.03 -7.16 15.94
C LEU A 171 -15.80 -7.24 14.63
N VAL A 172 -16.10 -8.43 14.15
CA VAL A 172 -16.81 -8.64 12.87
C VAL A 172 -18.31 -8.74 13.11
N ASN A 173 -19.11 -8.05 12.29
CA ASN A 173 -20.58 -8.00 12.38
C ASN A 173 -21.13 -7.43 13.71
N SER A 174 -20.31 -6.75 14.49
CA SER A 174 -20.76 -5.98 15.65
C SER A 174 -21.54 -4.75 15.17
N THR A 175 -22.55 -4.39 15.95
CA THR A 175 -23.47 -3.28 15.67
C THR A 175 -22.93 -2.01 16.30
N VAL A 176 -22.64 -0.99 15.50
CA VAL A 176 -22.05 0.28 15.94
C VAL A 176 -23.04 1.41 15.75
N SER A 177 -23.22 2.23 16.79
CA SER A 177 -24.02 3.44 16.75
C SER A 177 -23.20 4.66 17.15
N VAL A 178 -23.38 5.77 16.43
CA VAL A 178 -22.67 7.04 16.66
C VAL A 178 -23.64 8.11 17.15
N GLY A 179 -23.24 8.88 18.16
CA GLY A 179 -23.97 10.04 18.66
C GLY A 179 -23.07 11.28 18.78
N TYR A 180 -23.64 12.48 18.74
CA TYR A 180 -22.91 13.74 18.99
C TYR A 180 -23.51 14.48 20.20
N LYS A 181 -22.72 15.28 20.94
CA LYS A 181 -23.18 16.07 22.10
C LYS A 181 -23.93 15.23 23.17
N LYS A 182 -25.06 15.71 23.72
CA LYS A 182 -25.94 14.99 24.68
C LYS A 182 -26.97 14.08 23.98
N THR A 183 -26.98 13.99 22.65
CA THR A 183 -27.99 13.26 21.89
C THR A 183 -27.76 11.75 21.95
N LYS A 184 -28.84 10.97 22.09
CA LYS A 184 -28.82 9.52 22.38
C LYS A 184 -28.11 8.69 21.28
N VAL A 185 -28.44 8.87 20.00
CA VAL A 185 -27.81 8.25 18.80
C VAL A 185 -28.23 9.04 17.55
N VAL A 186 -27.37 9.18 16.54
CA VAL A 186 -27.75 9.71 15.21
C VAL A 186 -28.40 8.61 14.38
N PRO A 187 -29.65 8.77 13.90
CA PRO A 187 -30.38 7.69 13.23
C PRO A 187 -29.65 7.07 12.03
N THR A 188 -29.10 7.90 11.14
CA THR A 188 -28.36 7.44 9.95
C THR A 188 -26.99 6.84 10.26
N LEU A 189 -26.49 7.00 11.49
CA LEU A 189 -25.27 6.36 11.99
C LEU A 189 -25.58 5.36 13.12
N SER A 190 -26.82 4.87 13.17
CA SER A 190 -27.22 3.78 14.06
C SER A 190 -27.05 2.43 13.38
N ASN A 191 -26.77 1.41 14.19
CA ASN A 191 -26.71 0.02 13.78
C ASN A 191 -25.82 -0.29 12.55
N LEU A 192 -24.70 0.41 12.42
CA LEU A 192 -23.70 0.16 11.39
C LEU A 192 -22.99 -1.16 11.69
N LEU A 193 -22.96 -2.08 10.72
CA LEU A 193 -22.25 -3.33 10.88
C LEU A 193 -20.76 -3.15 10.58
N THR A 194 -19.92 -3.68 11.46
CA THR A 194 -18.48 -3.79 11.20
C THR A 194 -18.20 -4.86 10.16
N ASN A 195 -17.28 -4.58 9.24
CA ASN A 195 -16.82 -5.55 8.23
C ASN A 195 -15.84 -6.58 8.81
N SER A 196 -15.26 -7.44 7.96
CA SER A 196 -14.27 -8.46 8.36
C SER A 196 -12.99 -7.90 8.99
N GLN A 197 -12.71 -6.61 8.80
CA GLN A 197 -11.61 -5.90 9.46
C GLN A 197 -12.06 -5.13 10.71
N GLY A 198 -13.31 -5.30 11.16
CA GLY A 198 -13.84 -4.59 12.31
C GLY A 198 -14.13 -3.12 12.04
N LYS A 199 -14.19 -2.69 10.77
CA LYS A 199 -14.39 -1.29 10.40
C LYS A 199 -15.82 -1.00 10.02
N ILE A 200 -16.28 0.21 10.33
CA ILE A 200 -17.46 0.81 9.71
C ILE A 200 -17.03 1.77 8.59
N ARG A 201 -18.01 2.28 7.82
CA ARG A 201 -17.76 3.42 6.92
C ARG A 201 -17.22 4.62 7.70
N SER A 202 -16.38 5.43 7.04
CA SER A 202 -15.86 6.65 7.69
C SER A 202 -16.98 7.61 8.08
N ILE A 203 -16.76 8.38 9.16
CA ILE A 203 -17.70 9.36 9.68
C ILE A 203 -17.05 10.76 9.71
N LEU A 204 -17.84 11.80 9.46
CA LEU A 204 -17.39 13.18 9.65
C LEU A 204 -17.79 13.68 11.05
N VAL A 205 -16.95 14.53 11.63
CA VAL A 205 -17.20 15.18 12.92
C VAL A 205 -16.90 16.67 12.76
N LYS A 206 -17.86 17.53 13.10
CA LYS A 206 -17.74 19.00 12.97
C LYS A 206 -16.73 19.51 14.01
N GLY A 207 -15.97 20.55 13.67
CA GLY A 207 -15.08 21.23 14.63
C GLY A 207 -15.80 21.60 15.93
N GLY A 208 -15.18 21.30 17.07
CA GLY A 208 -15.77 21.51 18.40
C GLY A 208 -16.82 20.48 18.82
N TRP A 209 -17.10 19.45 18.01
CA TRP A 209 -17.97 18.32 18.39
C TRP A 209 -17.13 17.12 18.83
N GLY A 210 -17.75 16.27 19.67
CA GLY A 210 -17.24 14.95 20.03
C GLY A 210 -18.24 13.86 19.62
N ALA A 211 -17.78 12.84 18.91
CA ALA A 211 -18.58 11.67 18.54
C ALA A 211 -18.44 10.57 19.60
N ARG A 212 -19.57 10.16 20.17
CA ARG A 212 -19.70 9.02 21.09
C ARG A 212 -20.00 7.77 20.29
N ILE A 213 -19.41 6.66 20.72
CA ILE A 213 -19.61 5.38 20.06
C ILE A 213 -20.21 4.36 21.02
N THR A 214 -21.18 3.62 20.51
CA THR A 214 -21.79 2.47 21.17
C THR A 214 -21.56 1.25 20.29
N VAL A 215 -21.09 0.15 20.85
CA VAL A 215 -20.90 -1.13 20.16
C VAL A 215 -21.74 -2.19 20.85
N ASP A 216 -22.56 -2.91 20.08
CA ASP A 216 -23.50 -3.93 20.53
C ASP A 216 -24.39 -3.42 21.70
N GLY A 217 -24.89 -2.19 21.56
CA GLY A 217 -25.74 -1.52 22.55
C GLY A 217 -25.01 -0.98 23.79
N LYS A 218 -23.69 -1.20 23.91
CA LYS A 218 -22.89 -0.74 25.06
C LYS A 218 -21.97 0.43 24.70
N PRO A 219 -21.88 1.49 25.52
CA PRO A 219 -21.01 2.62 25.25
C PRO A 219 -19.53 2.20 25.30
N VAL A 220 -18.72 2.72 24.39
CA VAL A 220 -17.26 2.59 24.43
C VAL A 220 -16.74 3.56 25.47
N VAL A 221 -16.06 3.02 26.50
CA VAL A 221 -15.53 3.78 27.64
C VAL A 221 -14.03 3.56 27.81
N ASP A 222 -13.36 4.52 28.41
CA ASP A 222 -11.96 4.43 28.82
C ASP A 222 -11.80 3.59 30.11
N ASN A 223 -10.56 3.47 30.59
CA ASN A 223 -10.24 2.70 31.80
C ASN A 223 -10.86 3.28 33.08
N ASN A 224 -11.33 4.53 33.06
CA ASN A 224 -12.02 5.18 34.17
C ASN A 224 -13.56 5.14 34.00
N GLN A 225 -14.07 4.30 33.10
CA GLN A 225 -15.48 4.20 32.73
C GLN A 225 -16.08 5.50 32.13
N LYS A 226 -15.24 6.42 31.65
CA LYS A 226 -15.69 7.62 30.95
C LYS A 226 -15.90 7.34 29.47
N PRO A 227 -16.95 7.88 28.82
CA PRO A 227 -17.17 7.68 27.39
C PRO A 227 -15.99 8.14 26.53
N VAL A 228 -15.55 7.29 25.60
CA VAL A 228 -14.56 7.65 24.59
C VAL A 228 -15.22 8.58 23.56
N LEU A 229 -14.53 9.68 23.24
CA LEU A 229 -14.98 10.68 22.27
C LEU A 229 -13.97 10.82 21.12
N LEU A 230 -14.47 10.78 19.90
CA LEU A 230 -13.71 11.20 18.71
C LEU A 230 -13.88 12.71 18.54
N ILE A 231 -12.81 13.47 18.73
CA ILE A 231 -12.84 14.95 18.74
C ILE A 231 -12.22 15.46 17.45
N ALA A 232 -12.96 16.30 16.73
CA ALA A 232 -12.48 16.90 15.49
C ALA A 232 -11.45 18.02 15.74
N ASP A 233 -10.37 18.02 14.95
CA ASP A 233 -9.26 18.97 15.00
C ASP A 233 -8.91 19.57 13.62
N GLY A 234 -9.70 19.27 12.58
CA GLY A 234 -9.46 19.71 11.20
C GLY A 234 -8.66 18.74 10.34
N LYS A 235 -8.19 17.62 10.89
CA LYS A 235 -7.44 16.57 10.16
C LYS A 235 -8.25 15.28 10.07
N ASN A 236 -7.94 14.46 9.08
CA ASN A 236 -8.52 13.12 9.00
C ASN A 236 -7.73 12.16 9.89
N HIS A 237 -8.42 11.22 10.52
CA HIS A 237 -7.88 10.32 11.53
C HIS A 237 -8.29 8.89 11.20
N SER A 238 -7.39 7.92 11.31
CA SER A 238 -7.84 6.53 11.52
C SER A 238 -7.76 6.22 12.99
N ALA A 239 -8.82 5.70 13.59
CA ALA A 239 -8.85 5.35 15.01
C ALA A 239 -9.05 3.85 15.17
N VAL A 240 -8.35 3.25 16.12
CA VAL A 240 -8.62 1.89 16.59
C VAL A 240 -9.24 1.99 17.98
N LEU A 241 -10.48 1.53 18.12
CA LEU A 241 -11.22 1.53 19.38
C LEU A 241 -11.28 0.10 19.93
N VAL A 242 -10.73 -0.08 21.12
CA VAL A 242 -10.75 -1.35 21.85
C VAL A 242 -12.05 -1.45 22.66
N VAL A 243 -12.88 -2.45 22.40
CA VAL A 243 -14.18 -2.62 23.07
C VAL A 243 -14.09 -3.71 24.13
N ALA A 244 -14.43 -3.36 25.37
CA ALA A 244 -14.19 -4.21 26.52
C ALA A 244 -15.13 -5.42 26.67
N ASN A 245 -16.23 -5.48 25.90
CA ASN A 245 -17.35 -6.41 26.09
C ASN A 245 -17.59 -7.40 24.93
N GLY A 246 -16.61 -7.61 24.05
CA GLY A 246 -16.65 -8.75 23.13
C GLY A 246 -16.66 -10.05 23.93
N ILE A 247 -17.55 -10.99 23.61
CA ILE A 247 -17.62 -12.31 24.25
C ILE A 247 -16.35 -13.10 23.89
N SER A 248 -15.28 -12.88 24.66
CA SER A 248 -14.18 -13.80 24.95
C SER A 248 -13.30 -13.16 26.05
N GLY A 249 -13.23 -13.77 27.24
CA GLY A 249 -12.30 -13.36 28.33
C GLY A 249 -10.85 -13.69 27.95
N ILE A 250 -9.78 -13.05 28.45
CA ILE A 250 -9.44 -12.50 29.77
C ILE A 250 -8.36 -11.38 29.64
N LYS A 251 -8.58 -10.25 30.36
CA LYS A 251 -7.73 -9.15 30.95
C LYS A 251 -6.53 -8.42 30.24
N SER A 252 -6.69 -7.08 30.16
CA SER A 252 -5.75 -5.90 30.17
C SER A 252 -4.76 -5.70 28.98
N GLN A 253 -4.45 -4.52 28.40
CA GLN A 253 -4.53 -3.08 28.75
C GLN A 253 -4.40 -2.23 27.43
N THR A 254 -5.02 -1.06 27.34
CA THR A 254 -5.24 -0.25 26.10
C THR A 254 -4.13 0.75 25.74
N ASP A 255 -3.93 1.04 24.44
CA ASP A 255 -3.54 2.37 23.93
C ASP A 255 -3.98 2.60 22.47
N ILE A 256 -4.48 3.81 22.19
CA ILE A 256 -5.05 4.28 20.92
C ILE A 256 -3.93 4.93 20.08
N HIS A 257 -3.81 4.60 18.79
CA HIS A 257 -2.93 5.35 17.88
C HIS A 257 -3.53 5.58 16.49
N THR A 258 -3.41 6.81 16.04
CA THR A 258 -4.04 7.39 14.87
C THR A 258 -3.11 7.35 13.66
N GLN A 259 -3.53 6.83 12.50
CA GLN A 259 -2.74 6.92 11.25
C GLN A 259 -3.59 7.32 10.05
N GLN A 260 -3.14 8.31 9.30
CA GLN A 260 -3.89 8.91 8.18
C GLN A 260 -3.48 8.26 6.84
N PRO A 261 -4.41 7.98 5.90
CA PRO A 261 -4.10 7.36 4.61
C PRO A 261 -3.55 8.37 3.58
N THR A 262 -2.69 7.92 2.66
CA THR A 262 -2.16 8.73 1.54
C THR A 262 -2.74 8.24 0.19
N PRO A 263 -3.08 9.13 -0.77
CA PRO A 263 -3.94 8.81 -1.91
C PRO A 263 -3.19 8.47 -3.22
N SER A 264 -3.88 7.68 -4.05
CA SER A 264 -3.58 7.30 -5.44
C SER A 264 -3.64 8.47 -6.44
N GLN A 265 -2.83 8.42 -7.50
CA GLN A 265 -3.10 9.16 -8.74
C GLN A 265 -2.92 8.30 -10.00
N LYS A 266 -3.84 8.56 -10.93
CA LYS A 266 -4.05 8.03 -12.28
C LYS A 266 -3.70 9.17 -13.30
N PRO A 267 -3.85 9.02 -14.64
CA PRO A 267 -2.77 9.10 -15.63
C PRO A 267 -2.93 10.23 -16.68
N VAL A 268 -2.29 10.05 -17.86
CA VAL A 268 -2.55 10.65 -19.23
C VAL A 268 -1.53 11.74 -19.66
N PRO A 269 -1.21 12.08 -20.94
CA PRO A 269 -1.53 11.51 -22.29
C PRO A 269 -0.34 11.30 -23.28
N VAL A 270 -0.67 10.72 -24.45
CA VAL A 270 0.09 10.58 -25.72
C VAL A 270 -0.21 11.75 -26.70
N LYS A 271 0.74 12.10 -27.61
CA LYS A 271 0.61 12.62 -29.01
C LYS A 271 2.03 13.01 -29.54
N LEU A 272 2.40 13.03 -30.82
CA LEU A 272 2.04 12.39 -32.10
C LEU A 272 3.10 12.88 -33.15
N GLU A 273 3.55 11.98 -34.03
CA GLU A 273 4.19 12.08 -35.37
C GLU A 273 5.00 13.29 -35.91
N ASN A 274 6.08 12.95 -36.63
CA ASN A 274 6.42 13.24 -38.06
C ASN A 274 7.97 13.33 -38.20
N LYS A 275 8.70 13.00 -39.28
CA LYS A 275 8.54 12.34 -40.60
C LYS A 275 9.94 12.41 -41.26
N ALA A 276 10.32 11.41 -42.09
CA ALA A 276 11.21 11.51 -43.28
C ALA A 276 12.69 11.94 -43.04
N SER A 277 13.73 11.56 -43.80
CA SER A 277 13.89 10.82 -45.07
C SER A 277 15.41 10.58 -45.32
N VAL A 278 15.72 9.46 -45.99
CA VAL A 278 16.70 9.26 -47.09
C VAL A 278 18.23 9.39 -46.83
N GLU A 279 18.85 8.20 -46.85
CA GLU A 279 20.02 7.72 -47.62
C GLU A 279 21.41 8.41 -47.69
N GLN A 280 22.40 7.53 -47.44
CA GLN A 280 23.69 7.29 -48.12
C GLN A 280 24.83 8.32 -48.02
N ASN A 281 25.94 7.90 -47.39
CA ASN A 281 27.16 7.56 -48.15
C ASN A 281 28.19 6.75 -47.35
N ALA A 282 28.87 5.86 -48.06
CA ALA A 282 29.80 4.85 -47.58
C ALA A 282 31.28 5.29 -47.64
N LYS A 283 32.12 4.73 -46.74
CA LYS A 283 33.41 4.03 -47.01
C LYS A 283 34.13 3.75 -45.68
N VAL A 284 34.13 2.50 -45.20
CA VAL A 284 35.12 1.41 -45.43
C VAL A 284 36.39 1.53 -44.56
N SER A 285 36.55 0.56 -43.64
CA SER A 285 37.81 -0.16 -43.42
C SER A 285 37.52 -1.52 -42.75
N LYS A 286 37.98 -2.61 -43.39
CA LYS A 286 37.77 -4.03 -43.05
C LYS A 286 38.73 -4.52 -41.96
N SER A 287 38.28 -5.47 -41.15
CA SER A 287 39.10 -6.60 -40.68
C SER A 287 38.22 -7.83 -40.39
N ASN A 288 38.80 -9.01 -40.63
CA ASN A 288 38.20 -10.36 -40.69
C ASN A 288 37.47 -10.84 -39.43
N ASP A 289 36.34 -11.53 -39.64
CA ASP A 289 36.11 -12.90 -39.15
C ASP A 289 34.93 -13.51 -39.92
N GLN A 290 35.15 -14.58 -40.69
CA GLN A 290 34.05 -15.37 -41.22
C GLN A 290 33.44 -16.19 -40.06
N GLN A 291 32.34 -15.70 -39.50
CA GLN A 291 31.56 -16.41 -38.49
C GLN A 291 31.17 -17.81 -39.02
N LYS A 292 31.65 -18.88 -38.38
CA LYS A 292 31.29 -20.27 -38.70
C LYS A 292 29.92 -20.63 -38.12
N ASN A 293 29.18 -21.50 -38.80
CA ASN A 293 27.96 -22.10 -38.24
C ASN A 293 28.32 -23.10 -37.12
N VAL A 294 27.60 -23.02 -36.01
CA VAL A 294 27.71 -23.88 -34.83
C VAL A 294 26.45 -24.72 -34.72
N ASN A 295 26.64 -26.03 -34.52
CA ASN A 295 25.56 -26.96 -34.19
C ASN A 295 25.44 -27.10 -32.67
N PHE A 296 24.21 -27.08 -32.17
CA PHE A 296 23.91 -27.28 -30.75
C PHE A 296 22.54 -27.93 -30.56
N SER A 297 22.28 -28.39 -29.33
CA SER A 297 20.99 -28.93 -28.90
C SER A 297 20.41 -28.06 -27.79
N ILE A 298 19.10 -28.09 -27.60
CA ILE A 298 18.43 -27.47 -26.46
C ILE A 298 17.75 -28.55 -25.64
N LYS A 299 18.06 -28.62 -24.35
CA LYS A 299 17.37 -29.46 -23.37
C LYS A 299 16.54 -28.61 -22.43
N VAL A 300 15.27 -28.92 -22.28
CA VAL A 300 14.38 -28.20 -21.37
C VAL A 300 14.14 -29.05 -20.11
N ILE A 301 14.46 -28.49 -18.95
CA ILE A 301 14.30 -29.16 -17.64
C ILE A 301 13.45 -28.33 -16.68
N ASP A 302 12.89 -28.96 -15.66
CA ASP A 302 12.17 -28.29 -14.58
C ASP A 302 13.10 -27.84 -13.43
N SER A 303 12.51 -27.28 -12.36
CA SER A 303 13.22 -26.82 -11.17
C SER A 303 13.99 -27.92 -10.42
N GLU A 304 13.55 -29.18 -10.57
CA GLU A 304 14.14 -30.38 -9.98
C GLU A 304 15.13 -31.08 -10.93
N ASN A 305 15.48 -30.42 -12.04
CA ASN A 305 16.36 -30.91 -13.09
C ASN A 305 15.81 -32.12 -13.87
N LYS A 306 14.49 -32.35 -13.86
CA LYS A 306 13.85 -33.39 -14.67
C LYS A 306 13.54 -32.86 -16.08
N PRO A 307 13.76 -33.64 -17.16
CA PRO A 307 13.41 -33.23 -18.51
C PRO A 307 11.92 -32.97 -18.69
N ILE A 308 11.57 -31.93 -19.45
CA ILE A 308 10.18 -31.59 -19.79
C ILE A 308 9.92 -32.05 -21.24
N PRO A 309 9.21 -33.18 -21.43
CA PRO A 309 8.99 -33.74 -22.76
C PRO A 309 7.99 -32.91 -23.58
N ASN A 310 8.15 -32.91 -24.91
CA ASN A 310 7.21 -32.31 -25.88
C ASN A 310 6.92 -30.82 -25.63
N PHE A 311 7.89 -30.09 -25.08
CA PHE A 311 7.74 -28.68 -24.74
C PHE A 311 7.98 -27.78 -25.96
N SER A 312 6.99 -26.95 -26.30
CA SER A 312 7.11 -25.97 -27.39
C SER A 312 7.64 -24.61 -26.91
N TYR A 313 8.51 -24.01 -27.71
CA TYR A 313 9.16 -22.71 -27.45
C TYR A 313 9.43 -21.96 -28.77
N PHE A 314 10.03 -20.77 -28.67
CA PHE A 314 10.45 -19.99 -29.83
C PHE A 314 11.90 -19.57 -29.66
N LEU A 315 12.63 -19.48 -30.77
CA LEU A 315 13.97 -18.90 -30.81
C LEU A 315 13.91 -17.63 -31.65
N LYS A 316 14.40 -16.52 -31.09
CA LYS A 316 14.66 -15.29 -31.85
C LYS A 316 16.15 -15.21 -32.15
N TYR A 317 16.47 -15.08 -33.44
CA TYR A 317 17.82 -15.04 -33.98
C TYR A 317 17.85 -14.06 -35.16
N LYS A 318 18.81 -13.12 -35.15
CA LYS A 318 18.94 -12.05 -36.18
C LYS A 318 17.60 -11.38 -36.54
N ASN A 319 16.83 -11.00 -35.51
CA ASN A 319 15.50 -10.40 -35.61
C ASN A 319 14.38 -11.26 -36.23
N SER A 320 14.67 -12.51 -36.61
CA SER A 320 13.67 -13.49 -37.03
C SER A 320 13.29 -14.40 -35.87
N GLU A 321 12.02 -14.75 -35.77
CA GLU A 321 11.52 -15.64 -34.72
C GLU A 321 10.91 -16.91 -35.32
N LYS A 322 11.31 -18.07 -34.81
CA LYS A 322 10.80 -19.37 -35.27
C LYS A 322 10.31 -20.20 -34.09
N LYS A 323 9.25 -20.99 -34.32
CA LYS A 323 8.69 -21.93 -33.34
C LYS A 323 9.47 -23.24 -33.37
N HIS A 324 9.74 -23.78 -32.20
CA HIS A 324 10.53 -24.98 -31.93
C HIS A 324 9.84 -25.87 -30.89
N SER A 325 10.29 -27.12 -30.74
CA SER A 325 9.76 -28.06 -29.74
C SER A 325 10.76 -29.18 -29.44
N VAL A 326 10.96 -29.46 -28.15
CA VAL A 326 11.74 -30.61 -27.72
C VAL A 326 10.97 -31.92 -27.89
N GLY A 327 11.69 -33.04 -28.01
CA GLY A 327 11.12 -34.39 -28.12
C GLY A 327 10.66 -34.99 -26.80
N THR A 328 10.35 -36.29 -26.81
CA THR A 328 9.88 -37.06 -25.64
C THR A 328 10.94 -37.22 -24.53
N ASN A 329 12.20 -36.98 -24.83
CA ASN A 329 13.30 -36.93 -23.87
C ASN A 329 13.59 -35.51 -23.34
N GLY A 330 12.81 -34.51 -23.77
CA GLY A 330 12.99 -33.11 -23.39
C GLY A 330 14.15 -32.41 -24.11
N ILE A 331 14.68 -32.98 -25.20
CA ILE A 331 15.79 -32.42 -25.99
C ILE A 331 15.35 -32.17 -27.44
N GLU A 332 15.77 -31.05 -28.02
CA GLU A 332 15.77 -30.78 -29.46
C GLU A 332 17.22 -30.73 -29.96
N ASN A 333 17.54 -31.51 -31.00
CA ASN A 333 18.89 -31.62 -31.55
C ASN A 333 19.01 -30.87 -32.89
N ASN A 334 20.25 -30.65 -33.35
CA ASN A 334 20.58 -30.13 -34.68
C ASN A 334 20.13 -28.69 -34.94
N LEU A 335 20.16 -27.83 -33.92
CA LEU A 335 19.98 -26.39 -34.09
C LEU A 335 21.28 -25.78 -34.61
N VAL A 336 21.16 -24.81 -35.52
CA VAL A 336 22.31 -24.17 -36.20
C VAL A 336 22.22 -22.65 -36.04
N ALA A 337 23.33 -22.04 -35.63
CA ALA A 337 23.46 -20.58 -35.57
C ALA A 337 24.92 -20.15 -35.85
N LEU A 338 25.13 -18.91 -36.26
CA LEU A 338 26.48 -18.38 -36.49
C LEU A 338 27.19 -18.15 -35.15
N SER A 339 28.45 -18.57 -35.05
CA SER A 339 29.30 -18.37 -33.87
C SER A 339 29.41 -16.87 -33.54
N GLY A 340 29.26 -16.53 -32.27
CA GLY A 340 29.25 -15.15 -31.79
C GLY A 340 27.90 -14.44 -31.89
N GLU A 341 26.90 -15.03 -32.55
CA GLU A 341 25.57 -14.45 -32.66
C GLU A 341 24.65 -14.81 -31.50
N GLU A 342 23.75 -13.90 -31.20
CA GLU A 342 22.86 -14.00 -30.06
C GLU A 342 21.55 -14.72 -30.40
N ILE A 343 21.16 -15.63 -29.51
CA ILE A 343 19.93 -16.40 -29.56
C ILE A 343 19.12 -16.08 -28.31
N THR A 344 17.85 -15.74 -28.50
CA THR A 344 16.90 -15.53 -27.42
C THR A 344 15.90 -16.67 -27.35
N PHE A 345 15.82 -17.35 -26.21
CA PHE A 345 14.81 -18.38 -25.92
C PHE A 345 13.54 -17.75 -25.37
N LEU A 346 12.43 -17.96 -26.07
CA LEU A 346 11.14 -17.36 -25.82
C LEU A 346 10.07 -18.42 -25.57
N ILE A 347 9.07 -18.11 -24.74
CA ILE A 347 7.87 -18.94 -24.54
C ILE A 347 6.60 -18.10 -24.70
N SER A 348 5.47 -18.73 -25.01
CA SER A 348 4.17 -18.05 -25.02
C SER A 348 3.74 -17.61 -23.62
N GLY A 349 3.45 -16.31 -23.45
CA GLY A 349 2.75 -15.71 -22.30
C GLY A 349 1.27 -15.43 -22.60
N LEU A 350 0.60 -14.69 -21.71
CA LEU A 350 -0.85 -14.38 -21.80
C LEU A 350 -1.16 -13.45 -22.98
N ASP A 351 -0.41 -12.36 -23.12
CA ASP A 351 -0.62 -11.33 -24.17
C ASP A 351 0.59 -11.16 -25.11
N SER A 352 1.76 -11.68 -24.75
CA SER A 352 2.98 -11.62 -25.55
C SER A 352 3.91 -12.81 -25.30
N LYS A 353 4.92 -13.00 -26.15
CA LYS A 353 5.99 -13.97 -25.89
C LYS A 353 6.92 -13.42 -24.81
N GLN A 354 7.40 -14.29 -23.93
CA GLN A 354 8.27 -13.97 -22.81
C GLN A 354 9.67 -14.52 -23.07
N GLU A 355 10.68 -13.68 -22.90
CA GLU A 355 12.08 -14.08 -22.92
C GLU A 355 12.46 -14.78 -21.61
N ILE A 356 13.03 -15.98 -21.72
CA ILE A 356 13.50 -16.78 -20.59
C ILE A 356 15.00 -16.61 -20.39
N ILE A 357 15.76 -16.70 -21.47
CA ILE A 357 17.21 -16.54 -21.45
C ILE A 357 17.71 -16.12 -22.83
N ARG A 358 18.82 -15.40 -22.82
CA ARG A 358 19.59 -14.98 -23.98
C ARG A 358 20.99 -15.59 -23.87
N PHE A 359 21.50 -16.13 -24.96
CA PHE A 359 22.83 -16.75 -24.99
C PHE A 359 23.44 -16.61 -26.38
N THR A 360 24.76 -16.66 -26.42
CA THR A 360 25.54 -16.59 -27.67
C THR A 360 25.84 -17.99 -28.17
N ALA A 361 25.68 -18.22 -29.47
CA ALA A 361 26.14 -19.47 -30.09
C ALA A 361 27.68 -19.50 -30.08
N GLN A 362 28.27 -20.56 -29.54
CA GLN A 362 29.73 -20.70 -29.39
C GLN A 362 30.18 -22.06 -29.91
N GLU A 363 31.36 -22.11 -30.53
CA GLU A 363 31.94 -23.36 -31.01
C GLU A 363 32.11 -24.36 -29.85
N GLY A 364 31.70 -25.62 -30.04
CA GLY A 364 31.72 -26.64 -28.98
C GLY A 364 30.58 -26.56 -27.95
N MET A 365 29.57 -25.71 -28.15
CA MET A 365 28.47 -25.50 -27.18
C MET A 365 27.69 -26.77 -26.81
N GLY A 366 27.59 -27.76 -27.70
CA GLY A 366 26.92 -29.03 -27.40
C GLY A 366 25.45 -28.85 -26.99
N GLU A 367 25.06 -29.35 -25.81
CA GLU A 367 23.70 -29.25 -25.29
C GLU A 367 23.51 -28.03 -24.37
N LYS A 368 22.65 -27.09 -24.79
CA LYS A 368 22.20 -25.98 -23.96
C LYS A 368 21.02 -26.38 -23.11
N THR A 369 21.23 -26.47 -21.80
CA THR A 369 20.14 -26.72 -20.84
C THR A 369 19.41 -25.42 -20.48
N ILE A 370 18.08 -25.43 -20.65
CA ILE A 370 17.14 -24.35 -20.33
C ILE A 370 16.29 -24.83 -19.16
N LYS A 371 16.48 -24.20 -18.00
CA LYS A 371 15.73 -24.53 -16.77
C LYS A 371 14.49 -23.67 -16.66
N LEU A 372 13.32 -24.31 -16.62
CA LEU A 372 12.04 -23.67 -16.36
C LEU A 372 11.66 -23.86 -14.89
N ASN A 373 11.45 -22.75 -14.19
CA ASN A 373 11.03 -22.76 -12.80
C ASN A 373 9.54 -23.13 -12.72
N LEU A 374 9.24 -24.42 -12.71
CA LEU A 374 7.90 -24.93 -12.42
C LEU A 374 7.69 -24.98 -10.91
N HIS A 375 6.49 -24.63 -10.47
CA HIS A 375 6.03 -24.83 -9.12
C HIS A 375 5.01 -25.97 -9.09
N THR A 376 5.25 -26.94 -8.22
CA THR A 376 4.34 -28.07 -8.01
C THR A 376 3.52 -27.83 -6.75
N PHE A 377 2.19 -27.88 -6.89
CA PHE A 377 1.27 -27.65 -5.79
C PHE A 377 0.01 -28.48 -5.94
N ASN A 378 -0.71 -28.61 -4.81
CA ASN A 378 -1.99 -29.30 -4.77
C ASN A 378 -3.14 -28.31 -4.88
N ILE A 379 -4.22 -28.71 -5.52
CA ILE A 379 -5.50 -27.99 -5.52
C ILE A 379 -6.53 -28.94 -4.91
N LEU A 380 -7.09 -28.56 -3.76
CA LEU A 380 -8.18 -29.23 -3.07
C LEU A 380 -9.51 -28.62 -3.53
N PHE A 381 -10.39 -29.44 -4.09
CA PHE A 381 -11.77 -29.08 -4.39
C PHE A 381 -12.68 -29.61 -3.28
N ARG A 382 -13.53 -28.75 -2.74
CA ARG A 382 -14.51 -29.12 -1.71
C ARG A 382 -15.85 -28.43 -1.95
N HIS A 383 -16.92 -29.03 -1.43
CA HIS A 383 -18.27 -28.48 -1.54
C HIS A 383 -18.36 -27.14 -0.81
N LYS A 384 -18.96 -26.12 -1.44
CA LYS A 384 -19.07 -24.77 -0.88
C LYS A 384 -19.78 -24.76 0.47
N ASP A 385 -20.86 -25.53 0.61
CA ASP A 385 -21.72 -25.51 1.80
C ASP A 385 -21.19 -26.40 2.91
N THR A 386 -20.81 -27.64 2.59
CA THR A 386 -20.41 -28.63 3.60
C THR A 386 -18.91 -28.63 3.90
N LYS A 387 -18.10 -27.97 3.06
CA LYS A 387 -16.63 -28.00 3.07
C LYS A 387 -16.02 -29.40 2.97
N LYS A 388 -16.81 -30.43 2.65
CA LYS A 388 -16.32 -31.80 2.43
C LYS A 388 -15.56 -31.90 1.09
N PRO A 389 -14.46 -32.65 1.02
CA PRO A 389 -13.72 -32.83 -0.23
C PRO A 389 -14.59 -33.46 -1.34
N ILE A 390 -14.42 -32.99 -2.57
CA ILE A 390 -15.11 -33.53 -3.74
C ILE A 390 -14.21 -34.57 -4.41
N THR A 391 -14.51 -35.84 -4.18
CA THR A 391 -13.76 -36.95 -4.75
C THR A 391 -14.20 -37.24 -6.18
N ASN A 392 -13.29 -37.74 -7.02
CA ASN A 392 -13.57 -38.17 -8.40
C ASN A 392 -14.13 -37.10 -9.36
N LEU A 393 -13.94 -35.82 -9.07
CA LEU A 393 -14.37 -34.71 -9.94
C LEU A 393 -13.53 -34.69 -11.22
N ASN A 394 -14.18 -34.78 -12.39
CA ASN A 394 -13.52 -34.69 -13.69
C ASN A 394 -13.40 -33.23 -14.13
N LEU A 395 -12.19 -32.84 -14.51
CA LEU A 395 -11.81 -31.48 -14.86
C LEU A 395 -11.08 -31.45 -16.20
N ILE A 396 -11.29 -30.40 -16.97
CA ILE A 396 -10.50 -30.07 -18.15
C ILE A 396 -9.61 -28.88 -17.78
N GLN A 397 -8.30 -29.10 -17.76
CA GLN A 397 -7.29 -28.08 -17.50
C GLN A 397 -6.78 -27.51 -18.83
N LYS A 398 -6.87 -26.20 -19.00
CA LYS A 398 -6.21 -25.45 -20.09
C LYS A 398 -5.05 -24.63 -19.53
N TYR A 399 -3.87 -24.83 -20.10
CA TYR A 399 -2.63 -24.15 -19.70
C TYR A 399 -1.71 -23.97 -20.91
N ARG A 400 -1.34 -22.73 -21.22
CA ARG A 400 -0.40 -22.40 -22.32
C ARG A 400 -0.75 -23.11 -23.65
N ASN A 401 -2.02 -23.00 -24.05
CA ASN A 401 -2.58 -23.62 -25.26
C ASN A 401 -2.57 -25.16 -25.30
N GLN A 402 -2.27 -25.82 -24.18
CA GLN A 402 -2.49 -27.25 -24.01
C GLN A 402 -3.78 -27.49 -23.22
N ILE A 403 -4.47 -28.58 -23.55
CA ILE A 403 -5.65 -29.06 -22.86
C ILE A 403 -5.33 -30.45 -22.30
N LYS A 404 -5.56 -30.66 -21.00
CA LYS A 404 -5.36 -31.94 -20.31
C LYS A 404 -6.57 -32.28 -19.47
N GLN A 405 -6.98 -33.55 -19.45
CA GLN A 405 -7.99 -34.04 -18.52
C GLN A 405 -7.36 -34.35 -17.15
N LYS A 406 -8.06 -34.01 -16.07
CA LYS A 406 -7.65 -34.21 -14.67
C LYS A 406 -8.82 -34.77 -13.88
N LYS A 407 -8.52 -35.56 -12.83
CA LYS A 407 -9.52 -36.11 -11.93
C LYS A 407 -9.05 -35.95 -10.48
N THR A 408 -9.93 -35.50 -9.58
CA THR A 408 -9.57 -35.41 -8.15
C THR A 408 -9.44 -36.80 -7.53
N ASP A 409 -8.50 -36.94 -6.60
CA ASP A 409 -8.27 -38.16 -5.82
C ASP A 409 -9.33 -38.38 -4.72
N GLY A 410 -9.15 -39.43 -3.90
CA GLY A 410 -10.02 -39.75 -2.76
C GLY A 410 -10.03 -38.69 -1.64
N ASN A 411 -9.13 -37.71 -1.68
CA ASN A 411 -9.07 -36.57 -0.77
C ASN A 411 -9.52 -35.26 -1.44
N GLY A 412 -10.09 -35.35 -2.65
CA GLY A 412 -10.55 -34.21 -3.44
C GLY A 412 -9.44 -33.35 -4.03
N LYS A 413 -8.21 -33.87 -4.16
CA LYS A 413 -7.03 -33.10 -4.63
C LYS A 413 -6.62 -33.46 -6.05
N ILE A 414 -5.98 -32.49 -6.72
CA ILE A 414 -5.12 -32.72 -7.88
C ILE A 414 -3.74 -32.10 -7.65
N THR A 415 -2.69 -32.74 -8.16
CA THR A 415 -1.34 -32.18 -8.19
C THR A 415 -1.04 -31.60 -9.58
N VAL A 416 -0.50 -30.39 -9.58
CA VAL A 416 -0.26 -29.60 -10.80
C VAL A 416 1.11 -28.94 -10.71
N SER A 417 1.88 -29.02 -11.80
CA SER A 417 3.15 -28.33 -11.98
C SER A 417 2.98 -27.27 -13.06
N ALA A 418 3.19 -26.00 -12.71
CA ALA A 418 3.01 -24.87 -13.62
C ALA A 418 3.95 -23.71 -13.25
N MET A 419 4.18 -22.78 -14.18
CA MET A 419 5.10 -21.67 -13.96
C MET A 419 4.43 -20.61 -13.07
N PRO A 420 5.09 -20.13 -12.01
CA PRO A 420 4.59 -19.02 -11.19
C PRO A 420 4.23 -17.80 -12.03
N GLY A 421 3.10 -17.18 -11.73
CA GLY A 421 2.56 -16.02 -12.45
C GLY A 421 1.68 -16.35 -13.67
N PHE A 422 1.63 -17.60 -14.11
CA PHE A 422 0.77 -18.03 -15.22
C PHE A 422 -0.61 -18.48 -14.73
N GLU A 423 -1.59 -18.47 -15.63
CA GLU A 423 -2.96 -18.87 -15.34
C GLU A 423 -3.26 -20.31 -15.80
N LEU A 424 -3.87 -21.07 -14.91
CA LEU A 424 -4.47 -22.38 -15.13
C LEU A 424 -5.98 -22.21 -15.20
N ASN A 425 -6.58 -22.48 -16.35
CA ASN A 425 -8.03 -22.44 -16.48
C ASN A 425 -8.58 -23.87 -16.31
N TYR A 426 -9.60 -24.02 -15.47
CA TYR A 426 -10.29 -25.28 -15.24
C TYR A 426 -11.75 -25.17 -15.68
N LYS A 427 -12.20 -26.21 -16.37
CA LYS A 427 -13.59 -26.42 -16.77
C LYS A 427 -14.11 -27.75 -16.22
N LEU A 428 -15.42 -27.86 -16.05
CA LEU A 428 -16.10 -29.13 -15.81
C LEU A 428 -16.11 -29.97 -17.10
N ARG A 429 -16.46 -31.26 -16.98
CA ARG A 429 -16.43 -32.23 -18.09
C ARG A 429 -17.39 -31.88 -19.23
N ASP A 430 -18.42 -31.07 -18.98
CA ASP A 430 -19.33 -30.52 -19.98
C ASP A 430 -18.89 -29.15 -20.52
N GLU A 431 -17.58 -28.85 -20.40
CA GLU A 431 -16.89 -27.65 -20.88
C GLU A 431 -17.28 -26.32 -20.21
N ARG A 432 -18.19 -26.34 -19.23
CA ARG A 432 -18.53 -25.18 -18.43
C ARG A 432 -17.31 -24.68 -17.65
N ASN A 433 -17.09 -23.37 -17.71
CA ASN A 433 -16.01 -22.72 -16.98
C ASN A 433 -16.19 -22.88 -15.48
N LEU A 434 -15.17 -23.42 -14.81
CA LEU A 434 -15.17 -23.60 -13.37
C LEU A 434 -14.42 -22.45 -12.69
N LEU A 435 -13.14 -22.25 -13.03
CA LEU A 435 -12.31 -21.19 -12.44
C LEU A 435 -10.99 -21.00 -13.19
N THR A 436 -10.34 -19.86 -12.96
CA THR A 436 -8.95 -19.61 -13.37
C THR A 436 -8.06 -19.41 -12.13
N ILE A 437 -6.96 -20.16 -12.04
CA ILE A 437 -5.95 -20.07 -10.98
C ILE A 437 -4.68 -19.44 -11.53
N LYS A 438 -4.28 -18.28 -11.00
CA LYS A 438 -2.91 -17.78 -11.14
C LYS A 438 -1.98 -18.59 -10.25
N VAL A 439 -0.93 -19.19 -10.82
CA VAL A 439 0.03 -20.05 -10.12
C VAL A 439 0.90 -19.20 -9.20
N ASP A 440 0.97 -19.60 -7.94
CA ASP A 440 1.74 -18.91 -6.90
C ASP A 440 2.72 -19.90 -6.27
N LYS A 441 4.03 -19.64 -6.42
CA LYS A 441 5.11 -20.49 -5.91
C LYS A 441 5.11 -20.65 -4.39
N ASN A 442 4.45 -19.75 -3.68
CA ASN A 442 4.41 -19.76 -2.22
C ASN A 442 3.17 -20.49 -1.69
N LYS A 443 2.30 -20.97 -2.58
CA LYS A 443 1.11 -21.75 -2.22
C LYS A 443 1.31 -23.19 -2.65
N SER A 444 1.71 -24.04 -1.71
CA SER A 444 1.79 -25.49 -1.90
C SER A 444 0.41 -26.17 -1.94
N LEU A 445 -0.63 -25.47 -1.47
CA LEU A 445 -2.03 -25.89 -1.53
C LEU A 445 -2.93 -24.72 -1.94
N ARG A 446 -3.86 -24.99 -2.85
CA ARG A 446 -5.01 -24.14 -3.17
C ARG A 446 -6.28 -24.82 -2.73
N VAL A 447 -7.22 -24.07 -2.16
CA VAL A 447 -8.49 -24.60 -1.69
C VAL A 447 -9.62 -23.91 -2.45
N ILE A 448 -10.35 -24.71 -3.23
CA ILE A 448 -11.43 -24.25 -4.09
C ILE A 448 -12.75 -24.77 -3.53
N ASP A 449 -13.63 -23.82 -3.22
CA ASP A 449 -15.01 -24.10 -2.83
C ASP A 449 -15.88 -24.08 -4.09
N VAL A 450 -16.49 -25.22 -4.42
CA VAL A 450 -17.35 -25.40 -5.61
C VAL A 450 -18.80 -25.59 -5.15
N ASP A 451 -19.73 -24.87 -5.79
CA ASP A 451 -21.17 -25.09 -5.59
C ASP A 451 -21.56 -26.52 -6.01
N SER A 452 -22.19 -27.25 -5.09
CA SER A 452 -22.67 -28.62 -5.29
C SER A 452 -23.68 -28.70 -6.44
N SER A 453 -24.49 -27.66 -6.63
CA SER A 453 -25.52 -27.60 -7.67
C SER A 453 -24.92 -27.63 -9.09
N ALA A 454 -23.74 -27.02 -9.27
CA ALA A 454 -23.04 -26.98 -10.55
C ALA A 454 -22.47 -28.35 -10.96
N ILE A 455 -22.01 -29.13 -9.98
CA ILE A 455 -21.50 -30.48 -10.19
C ILE A 455 -22.64 -31.44 -10.56
N GLU A 456 -23.78 -31.32 -9.88
CA GLU A 456 -24.98 -32.11 -10.18
C GLU A 456 -25.55 -31.78 -11.57
N GLN A 457 -25.60 -30.50 -11.95
CA GLN A 457 -26.04 -30.09 -13.28
C GLN A 457 -25.09 -30.56 -14.38
N ALA A 458 -23.77 -30.48 -14.17
CA ALA A 458 -22.80 -31.03 -15.12
C ALA A 458 -22.96 -32.54 -15.29
N SER A 459 -23.24 -33.24 -14.19
CA SER A 459 -23.51 -34.69 -14.20
C SER A 459 -24.82 -35.04 -14.92
N LYS A 460 -25.86 -34.21 -14.78
CA LYS A 460 -27.16 -34.37 -15.47
C LYS A 460 -27.05 -34.10 -16.97
N ASN A 461 -26.33 -33.06 -17.38
CA ASN A 461 -26.17 -32.68 -18.79
C ASN A 461 -25.39 -33.71 -19.62
N ILE A 462 -24.54 -34.51 -18.98
CA ILE A 462 -23.84 -35.62 -19.65
C ILE A 462 -24.80 -36.80 -19.92
N LYS A 463 -25.84 -37.01 -19.09
CA LYS A 463 -26.83 -38.09 -19.26
C LYS A 463 -27.84 -37.82 -20.38
N THR A 464 -28.03 -36.56 -20.78
CA THR A 464 -29.01 -36.13 -21.81
C THR A 464 -28.41 -35.90 -23.20
N GLY A 465 -27.18 -36.34 -23.45
CA GLY A 465 -26.62 -36.43 -24.80
C GLY A 465 -25.85 -35.19 -25.24
N THR A 466 -24.56 -35.15 -24.93
CA THR A 466 -23.57 -34.45 -25.77
C THR A 466 -22.32 -35.32 -25.79
N LYS A 467 -21.99 -35.85 -26.97
CA LYS A 467 -20.93 -36.84 -27.17
C LYS A 467 -19.58 -36.30 -26.67
N VAL A 468 -18.90 -37.11 -25.87
CA VAL A 468 -17.49 -36.97 -25.51
C VAL A 468 -16.67 -37.13 -26.79
N VAL A 469 -15.94 -36.09 -27.17
CA VAL A 469 -14.92 -36.20 -28.22
C VAL A 469 -13.68 -36.83 -27.58
N GLU A 470 -13.59 -38.16 -27.63
CA GLU A 470 -12.30 -38.84 -27.66
C GLU A 470 -11.72 -38.64 -29.05
N ILE A 471 -10.69 -37.80 -29.19
CA ILE A 471 -9.86 -37.79 -30.40
C ILE A 471 -8.42 -38.03 -29.98
N ALA A 472 -8.04 -39.29 -30.14
CA ALA A 472 -6.69 -39.72 -30.45
C ALA A 472 -6.15 -38.95 -31.66
N GLN A 473 -4.83 -38.79 -31.69
CA GLN A 473 -4.03 -38.16 -32.74
C GLN A 473 -4.56 -38.40 -34.17
N SER A 474 -4.86 -37.33 -34.93
CA SER A 474 -4.55 -37.24 -36.36
C SER A 474 -4.82 -35.83 -36.92
N LYS A 475 -4.06 -35.52 -37.98
CA LYS A 475 -4.01 -34.25 -38.74
C LYS A 475 -5.21 -34.15 -39.69
N GLN A 476 -5.87 -32.99 -39.78
CA GLN A 476 -6.28 -32.29 -41.03
C GLN A 476 -7.26 -31.11 -40.78
N GLN A 477 -7.35 -30.22 -41.77
CA GLN A 477 -7.99 -28.89 -41.78
C GLN A 477 -9.52 -28.89 -42.03
N VAL A 478 -10.24 -28.02 -41.28
CA VAL A 478 -11.33 -27.05 -41.65
C VAL A 478 -12.60 -27.62 -42.34
N PRO A 479 -13.87 -27.36 -41.89
CA PRO A 479 -14.52 -26.03 -41.97
C PRO A 479 -15.53 -25.62 -40.88
N SER A 480 -15.78 -24.30 -40.88
CA SER A 480 -16.67 -23.54 -40.00
C SER A 480 -18.16 -23.88 -40.17
N LEU A 481 -18.82 -24.30 -39.08
CA LEU A 481 -20.27 -24.32 -38.95
C LEU A 481 -20.70 -23.59 -37.66
N LYS A 482 -21.61 -22.64 -37.83
CA LYS A 482 -22.25 -21.86 -36.77
C LYS A 482 -22.98 -22.81 -35.81
N HIS A 483 -22.58 -22.85 -34.55
CA HIS A 483 -23.37 -23.41 -33.47
C HIS A 483 -23.80 -22.28 -32.52
N LYS A 484 -25.11 -22.23 -32.25
CA LYS A 484 -25.72 -21.38 -31.22
C LYS A 484 -25.07 -21.73 -29.88
N GLN A 485 -24.37 -20.79 -29.26
CA GLN A 485 -23.83 -20.95 -27.92
C GLN A 485 -24.99 -21.06 -26.91
N PRO A 486 -25.03 -22.13 -26.08
CA PRO A 486 -25.81 -22.11 -24.85
C PRO A 486 -25.23 -21.03 -23.93
N VAL A 487 -26.12 -20.29 -23.29
CA VAL A 487 -25.81 -19.21 -22.36
C VAL A 487 -24.99 -19.77 -21.17
N ASP A 488 -23.69 -19.46 -21.13
CA ASP A 488 -22.78 -19.75 -20.02
C ASP A 488 -23.19 -18.89 -18.80
N LYS A 489 -24.05 -19.42 -17.93
CA LYS A 489 -24.13 -18.91 -16.55
C LYS A 489 -22.81 -19.27 -15.84
N PRO A 490 -22.07 -18.30 -15.27
CA PRO A 490 -20.83 -18.59 -14.54
C PRO A 490 -21.09 -19.54 -13.37
N VAL A 491 -20.30 -20.61 -13.23
CA VAL A 491 -20.32 -21.45 -12.04
C VAL A 491 -19.79 -20.63 -10.86
N GLU A 492 -20.54 -20.54 -9.77
CA GLU A 492 -20.10 -19.82 -8.58
C GLU A 492 -19.00 -20.63 -7.88
N THR A 493 -17.75 -20.18 -8.03
CA THR A 493 -16.57 -20.78 -7.39
C THR A 493 -15.81 -19.73 -6.60
N HIS A 494 -15.25 -20.14 -5.45
CA HIS A 494 -14.45 -19.26 -4.62
C HIS A 494 -13.08 -19.91 -4.35
N ASP A 495 -12.01 -19.22 -4.72
CA ASP A 495 -10.66 -19.56 -4.26
C ASP A 495 -10.51 -19.08 -2.81
N SER A 496 -10.69 -20.01 -1.89
CA SER A 496 -10.62 -19.80 -0.45
C SER A 496 -9.18 -19.76 0.08
N THR A 497 -8.18 -19.70 -0.81
CA THR A 497 -6.78 -19.59 -0.41
C THR A 497 -6.45 -18.13 -0.05
N PRO A 498 -5.88 -17.85 1.15
CA PRO A 498 -5.56 -16.49 1.60
C PRO A 498 -4.79 -15.68 0.55
N LYS A 499 -5.29 -14.51 0.15
CA LYS A 499 -4.59 -13.62 -0.81
C LYS A 499 -3.55 -12.76 -0.07
N ARG A 500 -2.37 -12.59 -0.66
CA ARG A 500 -1.30 -11.68 -0.17
C ARG A 500 -1.11 -10.54 -1.17
N ASP A 501 -0.65 -9.39 -0.67
CA ASP A 501 -0.43 -8.16 -1.42
C ASP A 501 0.51 -8.34 -2.62
N GLU A 502 0.05 -7.95 -3.82
CA GLU A 502 0.85 -7.86 -5.05
C GLU A 502 1.36 -6.42 -5.22
N ASN A 503 2.65 -6.24 -5.55
CA ASN A 503 3.18 -4.95 -6.02
C ASN A 503 3.72 -5.10 -7.44
N THR A 504 3.32 -4.20 -8.34
CA THR A 504 3.84 -4.09 -9.70
C THR A 504 5.00 -3.09 -9.72
N ALA A 505 6.13 -3.43 -10.36
CA ALA A 505 7.21 -2.48 -10.64
C ALA A 505 7.62 -2.55 -12.11
N VAL A 506 8.03 -1.43 -12.70
CA VAL A 506 8.48 -1.33 -14.09
C VAL A 506 10.01 -1.28 -14.11
N SER A 507 10.67 -2.03 -14.99
CA SER A 507 12.14 -1.94 -15.15
C SER A 507 12.54 -0.60 -15.79
N LYS A 508 13.85 -0.30 -15.80
CA LYS A 508 14.40 0.93 -16.41
C LYS A 508 14.11 1.05 -17.92
N ASP A 509 13.62 -0.01 -18.54
CA ASP A 509 13.35 -0.11 -19.98
C ASP A 509 11.84 -0.09 -20.29
N GLY A 510 10.99 0.20 -19.30
CA GLY A 510 9.56 0.44 -19.52
C GLY A 510 8.65 -0.79 -19.59
N HIS A 511 9.16 -2.00 -19.37
CA HIS A 511 8.32 -3.21 -19.31
C HIS A 511 7.81 -3.52 -17.90
N PRO A 512 6.55 -4.00 -17.74
CA PRO A 512 6.04 -4.45 -16.45
C PRO A 512 6.82 -5.69 -15.98
N LYS A 513 7.48 -5.59 -14.83
CA LYS A 513 8.11 -6.72 -14.16
C LYS A 513 7.31 -7.03 -12.90
N MET A 514 6.67 -8.19 -12.86
CA MET A 514 6.03 -8.67 -11.64
C MET A 514 7.15 -9.10 -10.67
N VAL A 515 7.58 -8.20 -9.78
CA VAL A 515 8.51 -8.52 -8.72
C VAL A 515 7.72 -9.20 -7.60
N VAL A 516 7.59 -10.52 -7.70
CA VAL A 516 7.27 -11.33 -6.52
C VAL A 516 8.49 -11.31 -5.63
N ASN A 517 8.34 -10.80 -4.41
CA ASN A 517 9.43 -10.63 -3.45
C ASN A 517 10.05 -12.01 -3.14
N ASP A 518 11.16 -12.34 -3.80
CA ASP A 518 11.95 -13.58 -3.62
C ASP A 518 12.93 -13.50 -2.46
N SER A 519 12.74 -12.52 -1.58
CA SER A 519 13.45 -12.51 -0.33
C SER A 519 12.88 -13.64 0.53
N ARG A 520 13.64 -14.73 0.71
CA ARG A 520 13.49 -15.61 1.89
C ARG A 520 13.59 -14.83 3.22
N GLU A 521 13.86 -13.53 3.14
CA GLU A 521 13.69 -12.54 4.20
C GLU A 521 12.24 -12.55 4.71
N VAL A 522 12.08 -13.00 5.93
CA VAL A 522 10.87 -12.89 6.73
C VAL A 522 11.08 -11.88 7.84
N GLU A 523 9.97 -11.33 8.30
CA GLU A 523 9.95 -10.46 9.46
C GLU A 523 9.64 -11.26 10.72
N PHE A 524 10.36 -10.97 11.81
CA PHE A 524 10.03 -11.48 13.15
C PHE A 524 9.96 -10.32 14.14
N THR A 525 9.16 -10.50 15.19
CA THR A 525 8.88 -9.44 16.16
C THR A 525 9.57 -9.72 17.49
N VAL A 526 10.21 -8.69 18.03
CA VAL A 526 10.73 -8.65 19.39
C VAL A 526 9.90 -7.65 20.21
N LEU A 527 9.42 -8.08 21.38
CA LEU A 527 8.72 -7.26 22.35
C LEU A 527 9.52 -7.15 23.65
N THR A 528 9.56 -5.95 24.26
CA THR A 528 10.27 -5.71 25.53
C THR A 528 9.32 -5.32 26.64
N TYR A 529 9.35 -6.09 27.73
CA TYR A 529 8.56 -5.92 28.94
C TYR A 529 9.45 -5.49 30.10
N ASP A 530 8.99 -4.54 30.90
CA ASP A 530 9.70 -4.12 32.10
C ASP A 530 9.61 -5.23 33.16
N VAL A 531 10.74 -5.63 33.73
CA VAL A 531 10.79 -6.71 34.73
C VAL A 531 9.92 -6.40 35.96
N LYS A 532 9.84 -5.13 36.37
CA LYS A 532 9.08 -4.71 37.56
C LYS A 532 7.58 -4.70 37.34
N THR A 533 7.14 -4.05 36.26
CA THR A 533 5.70 -3.81 36.00
C THR A 533 5.08 -4.85 35.08
N ASN A 534 5.90 -5.65 34.40
CA ASN A 534 5.50 -6.58 33.33
C ASN A 534 4.71 -5.89 32.20
N GLN A 535 4.91 -4.58 32.01
CA GLN A 535 4.31 -3.78 30.94
C GLN A 535 5.28 -3.58 29.77
N LEU A 536 4.74 -3.46 28.55
CA LEU A 536 5.54 -3.09 27.38
C LEU A 536 6.12 -1.69 27.55
N PHE A 537 7.39 -1.52 27.20
CA PHE A 537 8.05 -0.21 27.27
C PHE A 537 9.01 0.00 26.10
N ASN A 538 9.12 1.25 25.64
CA ASN A 538 10.12 1.67 24.65
C ASN A 538 11.47 1.89 25.33
N GLY A 539 12.57 1.56 24.64
CA GLY A 539 13.92 1.72 25.20
C GLY A 539 14.55 0.43 25.72
N GLY A 540 13.92 -0.74 25.54
CA GLY A 540 14.54 -2.01 25.92
C GLY A 540 15.71 -2.34 24.99
N SER A 541 16.93 -2.42 25.55
CA SER A 541 18.18 -2.73 24.84
C SER A 541 18.44 -4.23 24.79
N TYR A 542 18.76 -4.75 23.61
CA TYR A 542 19.14 -6.14 23.40
C TYR A 542 20.07 -6.26 22.19
N ILE A 543 20.72 -7.40 22.06
CA ILE A 543 21.63 -7.72 20.97
C ILE A 543 20.98 -8.79 20.10
N VAL A 544 21.04 -8.59 18.79
CA VAL A 544 20.74 -9.64 17.81
C VAL A 544 22.06 -10.10 17.22
N GLU A 545 22.33 -11.39 17.37
CA GLU A 545 23.41 -12.05 16.66
C GLU A 545 22.83 -12.78 15.45
N TYR A 546 23.25 -12.34 14.27
CA TYR A 546 22.79 -12.88 12.99
C TYR A 546 23.98 -13.01 12.04
N LYS A 547 24.17 -14.19 11.45
CA LYS A 547 25.31 -14.49 10.55
C LYS A 547 26.67 -14.13 11.15
N GLY A 548 26.87 -14.48 12.43
CA GLY A 548 28.11 -14.20 13.17
C GLY A 548 28.33 -12.72 13.51
N THR A 549 27.39 -11.82 13.18
CA THR A 549 27.47 -10.40 13.52
C THR A 549 26.54 -10.08 14.68
N LYS A 550 27.09 -9.56 15.78
CA LYS A 550 26.32 -9.00 16.89
C LYS A 550 25.99 -7.54 16.63
N ARG A 551 24.72 -7.15 16.74
CA ARG A 551 24.28 -5.75 16.65
C ARG A 551 23.36 -5.41 17.82
N SER A 552 23.55 -4.23 18.41
CA SER A 552 22.68 -3.71 19.47
C SER A 552 21.44 -3.08 18.87
N HIS A 553 20.30 -3.31 19.50
CA HIS A 553 18.99 -2.82 19.10
C HIS A 553 18.20 -2.33 20.30
N VAL A 554 17.42 -1.27 20.08
CA VAL A 554 16.49 -0.73 21.07
C VAL A 554 15.06 -0.86 20.55
N SER A 555 14.13 -1.32 21.40
CA SER A 555 12.70 -1.46 21.10
C SER A 555 11.95 -0.12 21.03
N GLY A 556 10.77 -0.13 20.39
CA GLY A 556 9.88 1.03 20.29
C GLY A 556 9.76 1.64 18.89
N ALA A 557 10.66 1.27 17.97
CA ALA A 557 10.69 1.81 16.60
C ALA A 557 9.45 1.41 15.78
N ASN A 558 8.77 0.31 16.11
CA ASN A 558 7.62 -0.22 15.39
C ASN A 558 6.34 -0.24 16.24
N GLY A 559 6.27 0.55 17.32
CA GLY A 559 5.18 0.57 18.29
C GLY A 559 5.66 0.27 19.72
N LEU A 560 4.77 0.38 20.72
CA LEU A 560 5.12 0.24 22.13
C LEU A 560 5.85 -1.08 22.42
N GLY A 561 7.08 -0.99 22.95
CA GLY A 561 7.97 -2.11 23.22
C GLY A 561 8.32 -2.97 22.02
N LYS A 562 7.92 -2.57 20.80
CA LYS A 562 7.97 -3.40 19.60
C LYS A 562 9.11 -3.01 18.69
N LYS A 563 9.80 -4.03 18.18
CA LYS A 563 10.74 -3.90 17.06
C LYS A 563 10.59 -5.08 16.11
N ILE A 564 10.49 -4.76 14.84
CA ILE A 564 10.44 -5.74 13.76
C ILE A 564 11.83 -5.87 13.17
N HIS A 565 12.30 -7.10 13.04
CA HIS A 565 13.56 -7.45 12.40
C HIS A 565 13.29 -8.23 11.14
N LYS A 566 14.25 -8.19 10.24
CA LYS A 566 14.25 -8.95 9.00
C LYS A 566 15.38 -9.95 9.01
N GLY A 567 15.13 -11.16 8.53
CA GLY A 567 16.17 -12.14 8.33
C GLY A 567 15.70 -13.29 7.47
N VAL A 568 16.65 -14.04 6.94
CA VAL A 568 16.38 -15.11 5.97
C VAL A 568 15.96 -16.40 6.69
N ILE A 569 14.88 -17.04 6.22
CA ILE A 569 14.40 -18.34 6.73
C ILE A 569 15.54 -19.36 6.80
N ASN A 570 15.56 -20.15 7.87
CA ASN A 570 16.52 -21.20 8.23
C ASN A 570 17.93 -20.73 8.62
N GLU A 571 18.21 -19.42 8.61
CA GLU A 571 19.43 -18.88 9.18
C GLU A 571 19.37 -18.87 10.71
N SER A 572 20.51 -19.13 11.36
CA SER A 572 20.61 -19.09 12.82
C SER A 572 20.53 -17.65 13.33
N ILE A 573 19.84 -17.47 14.45
CA ILE A 573 19.69 -16.21 15.15
C ILE A 573 19.76 -16.42 16.66
N ARG A 574 20.48 -15.53 17.35
CA ARG A 574 20.45 -15.42 18.81
C ARG A 574 19.99 -14.04 19.24
N ILE A 575 19.12 -14.00 20.25
CA ILE A 575 18.69 -12.77 20.91
C ILE A 575 19.24 -12.76 22.32
N ILE A 576 20.03 -11.75 22.64
CA ILE A 576 20.80 -11.64 23.88
C ILE A 576 20.40 -10.37 24.62
N VAL A 577 20.19 -10.46 25.92
CA VAL A 577 20.00 -9.30 26.82
C VAL A 577 21.21 -9.19 27.73
N LEU A 578 21.65 -7.96 28.00
CA LEU A 578 22.69 -7.69 28.99
C LEU A 578 22.03 -7.48 30.35
N GLU A 579 22.20 -8.41 31.28
CA GLU A 579 21.79 -8.29 32.68
C GLU A 579 23.05 -8.16 33.54
N SER A 580 23.23 -7.03 34.23
CA SER A 580 24.41 -6.75 35.07
C SER A 580 25.75 -6.98 34.35
N ASN A 581 25.86 -6.51 33.10
CA ASN A 581 27.00 -6.69 32.20
C ASN A 581 27.33 -8.15 31.83
N LYS A 582 26.41 -9.09 32.05
CA LYS A 582 26.52 -10.48 31.58
C LYS A 582 25.55 -10.73 30.43
N GLU A 583 26.03 -11.42 29.39
CA GLU A 583 25.20 -11.84 28.27
C GLU A 583 24.27 -12.98 28.70
N LYS A 584 22.97 -12.78 28.51
CA LYS A 584 21.95 -13.80 28.71
C LYS A 584 21.24 -14.06 27.39
N ILE A 585 21.38 -15.28 26.88
CA ILE A 585 20.70 -15.71 25.66
C ILE A 585 19.23 -15.96 26.00
N ILE A 586 18.34 -15.19 25.39
CA ILE A 586 16.88 -15.31 25.58
C ILE A 586 16.26 -16.18 24.48
N PHE A 587 16.83 -16.13 23.28
CA PHE A 587 16.42 -16.97 22.16
C PHE A 587 17.65 -17.46 21.42
N ASP A 588 17.68 -18.76 21.10
CA ASP A 588 18.66 -19.39 20.24
C ASP A 588 17.93 -20.37 19.33
N GLY A 589 18.01 -20.15 18.01
CA GLY A 589 17.26 -20.95 17.06
C GLY A 589 17.45 -20.49 15.63
N LYS A 590 16.55 -20.95 14.75
CA LYS A 590 16.53 -20.56 13.33
C LYS A 590 15.37 -19.62 13.06
N ILE A 591 15.53 -18.76 12.07
CA ILE A 591 14.46 -17.89 11.59
C ILE A 591 13.43 -18.75 10.85
N GLU A 592 12.18 -18.72 11.32
CA GLU A 592 11.08 -19.51 10.76
C GLU A 592 10.08 -18.62 10.03
N ASN A 593 9.34 -19.22 9.09
CA ASN A 593 8.19 -18.55 8.49
C ASN A 593 7.08 -18.44 9.54
N SER A 594 6.56 -17.23 9.77
CA SER A 594 5.62 -16.94 10.87
C SER A 594 6.18 -17.24 12.27
N MET A 595 7.45 -16.86 12.51
CA MET A 595 8.12 -16.98 13.80
C MET A 595 7.29 -16.38 14.95
N ALA A 596 7.18 -17.12 16.05
CA ALA A 596 6.53 -16.63 17.26
C ALA A 596 7.22 -15.35 17.76
N THR A 597 6.45 -14.48 18.41
CA THR A 597 7.00 -13.24 18.96
C THR A 597 7.98 -13.55 20.09
N ILE A 598 9.17 -12.95 20.02
CA ILE A 598 10.20 -13.11 21.03
C ILE A 598 9.97 -12.05 22.11
N ASN A 599 9.64 -12.50 23.32
CA ASN A 599 9.37 -11.61 24.45
C ASN A 599 10.61 -11.51 25.35
N LEU A 600 11.11 -10.29 25.54
CA LEU A 600 12.24 -9.99 26.40
C LEU A 600 11.75 -9.32 27.68
N LYS A 601 12.16 -9.82 28.84
CA LYS A 601 11.97 -9.14 30.13
C LYS A 601 13.25 -8.39 30.47
N ILE A 602 13.19 -7.06 30.47
CA ILE A 602 14.36 -6.19 30.63
C ILE A 602 14.05 -5.15 31.70
N GLN A 603 14.99 -4.84 32.58
CA GLN A 603 14.82 -3.74 33.53
C GLN A 603 14.77 -2.42 32.75
N LYS A 604 13.65 -1.70 32.83
CA LYS A 604 13.54 -0.37 32.21
C LYS A 604 14.57 0.58 32.83
N ALA A 605 15.41 1.19 31.99
CA ALA A 605 16.35 2.21 32.42
C ALA A 605 15.58 3.49 32.82
N GLU A 606 15.75 3.93 34.06
CA GLU A 606 15.20 5.18 34.54
C GLU A 606 16.25 6.29 34.39
N VAL A 607 15.88 7.36 33.69
CA VAL A 607 16.72 8.55 33.59
C VAL A 607 16.33 9.47 34.74
N ALA A 608 17.25 9.67 35.69
CA ALA A 608 17.03 10.56 36.82
C ALA A 608 16.70 11.99 36.33
N LYS A 609 15.79 12.67 37.03
CA LYS A 609 15.54 14.09 36.78
C LYS A 609 16.79 14.87 37.15
N VAL A 610 17.37 15.55 36.18
CA VAL A 610 18.57 16.38 36.39
C VAL A 610 18.16 17.85 36.45
N GLU A 611 18.57 18.53 37.51
CA GLU A 611 18.37 19.97 37.70
C GLU A 611 19.68 20.74 37.40
N GLY A 612 19.55 22.01 37.01
CA GLY A 612 20.70 22.89 36.74
C GLY A 612 21.38 22.70 35.38
N VAL A 613 20.76 21.98 34.43
CA VAL A 613 21.25 21.86 33.05
C VAL A 613 20.27 22.49 32.06
N SER A 614 20.72 23.48 31.30
CA SER A 614 19.91 24.16 30.28
C SER A 614 20.04 23.49 28.92
N VAL A 615 18.91 23.05 28.33
CA VAL A 615 18.86 22.54 26.95
C VAL A 615 18.32 23.62 26.04
N LEU A 616 19.18 24.13 25.16
CA LEU A 616 18.93 25.30 24.30
C LEU A 616 19.06 24.92 22.82
N PHE A 617 18.73 25.85 21.94
CA PHE A 617 18.84 25.68 20.49
C PHE A 617 19.83 26.70 19.93
N SER A 618 20.64 26.31 18.95
CA SER A 618 21.57 27.19 18.24
C SER A 618 21.44 26.96 16.74
N GLY A 619 21.03 27.97 15.98
CA GLY A 619 20.85 27.86 14.51
C GLY A 619 19.58 27.13 14.07
N VAL A 620 18.66 26.83 14.99
CA VAL A 620 17.31 26.31 14.70
C VAL A 620 16.30 27.43 14.92
N ASN A 621 16.13 28.26 13.89
CA ASN A 621 15.41 29.54 14.00
C ASN A 621 13.89 29.37 13.91
N GLU A 622 13.40 28.31 13.28
CA GLU A 622 11.97 28.06 13.14
C GLU A 622 11.38 27.47 14.43
N GLU A 623 10.36 28.12 14.98
CA GLU A 623 9.78 27.77 16.28
C GLU A 623 9.20 26.35 16.32
N TRP A 624 8.47 25.95 15.27
CA TRP A 624 7.89 24.62 15.19
C TRP A 624 8.95 23.50 15.24
N ARG A 625 10.17 23.76 14.73
CA ARG A 625 11.29 22.81 14.75
C ARG A 625 11.92 22.66 16.13
N ARG A 626 11.74 23.66 17.00
CA ARG A 626 12.11 23.60 18.42
C ARG A 626 11.02 22.91 19.24
N ASN A 627 9.76 23.26 18.99
CA ASN A 627 8.60 22.78 19.74
C ASN A 627 8.29 21.28 19.49
N ILE A 628 8.68 20.74 18.33
CA ILE A 628 8.52 19.32 18.00
C ILE A 628 9.51 18.39 18.74
N VAL A 629 10.57 18.93 19.34
CA VAL A 629 11.48 18.13 20.17
C VAL A 629 10.80 17.82 21.50
N SER A 630 10.65 16.54 21.80
CA SER A 630 9.91 16.10 22.98
C SER A 630 10.61 16.48 24.29
N GLU A 631 9.83 16.61 25.36
CA GLU A 631 10.36 16.79 26.71
C GLU A 631 11.22 15.61 27.16
N LYS A 632 10.91 14.39 26.70
CA LYS A 632 11.74 13.20 26.94
C LYS A 632 13.15 13.38 26.36
N THR A 633 13.24 13.83 25.11
CA THR A 633 14.51 14.11 24.44
C THR A 633 15.32 15.16 25.20
N LYS A 634 14.68 16.26 25.62
CA LYS A 634 15.35 17.30 26.41
C LYS A 634 15.87 16.77 27.76
N LYS A 635 15.07 15.97 28.48
CA LYS A 635 15.49 15.36 29.75
C LYS A 635 16.70 14.43 29.57
N ILE A 636 16.71 13.62 28.51
CA ILE A 636 17.85 12.74 28.21
C ILE A 636 19.09 13.55 27.86
N LEU A 637 18.97 14.60 27.03
CA LEU A 637 20.10 15.47 26.71
C LEU A 637 20.66 16.18 27.95
N ALA A 638 19.79 16.63 28.87
CA ALA A 638 20.19 17.22 30.14
C ALA A 638 20.97 16.21 31.01
N PHE A 639 20.50 14.97 31.07
CA PHE A 639 21.19 13.87 31.73
C PHE A 639 22.58 13.62 31.12
N LEU A 640 22.68 13.45 29.80
CA LEU A 640 23.95 13.22 29.11
C LEU A 640 24.95 14.38 29.32
N ALA A 641 24.45 15.62 29.30
CA ALA A 641 25.26 16.80 29.57
C ALA A 641 25.78 16.80 31.02
N LYS A 642 24.94 16.43 31.99
CA LYS A 642 25.35 16.33 33.40
C LYS A 642 26.40 15.25 33.64
N GLU A 643 26.23 14.07 33.04
CA GLU A 643 27.22 12.98 33.10
C GLU A 643 28.57 13.43 32.52
N ALA A 644 28.55 14.32 31.53
CA ALA A 644 29.75 14.94 30.98
C ALA A 644 30.29 16.12 31.81
N GLY A 645 29.64 16.52 32.91
CA GLY A 645 30.03 17.66 33.74
C GLY A 645 29.61 19.03 33.18
N MET A 646 28.56 19.09 32.36
CA MET A 646 28.08 20.30 31.72
C MET A 646 26.81 20.84 32.38
N ASN A 647 26.62 22.15 32.35
CA ASN A 647 25.42 22.85 32.83
C ASN A 647 24.55 23.41 31.67
N ARG A 648 24.97 23.24 30.42
CA ARG A 648 24.23 23.66 29.24
C ARG A 648 24.56 22.79 28.03
N ILE A 649 23.61 22.61 27.14
CA ILE A 649 23.79 21.92 25.85
C ILE A 649 22.91 22.57 24.78
N TYR A 650 23.44 22.72 23.57
CA TYR A 650 22.78 23.32 22.41
C TYR A 650 22.48 22.26 21.36
N ILE A 651 21.19 22.14 21.02
CA ILE A 651 20.71 21.41 19.85
C ILE A 651 20.92 22.29 18.62
N THR A 652 21.69 21.80 17.65
CA THR A 652 22.05 22.56 16.44
C THR A 652 21.27 22.11 15.20
N SER A 653 20.62 20.95 15.25
CA SER A 653 19.71 20.47 14.19
C SER A 653 18.65 19.55 14.78
N THR A 654 17.44 19.62 14.23
CA THR A 654 16.29 18.77 14.56
C THR A 654 15.71 18.19 13.26
N ILE A 655 14.39 17.98 13.16
CA ILE A 655 13.72 17.75 11.86
C ILE A 655 14.04 18.89 10.87
N ARG A 656 14.18 18.58 9.59
CA ARG A 656 14.41 19.54 8.48
C ARG A 656 13.29 19.41 7.45
N THR A 657 12.88 20.54 6.87
CA THR A 657 12.05 20.53 5.66
C THR A 657 12.87 20.02 4.48
N ALA A 658 12.18 19.65 3.39
CA ALA A 658 12.85 19.32 2.13
C ALA A 658 13.74 20.46 1.63
N GLU A 659 13.28 21.71 1.80
CA GLU A 659 14.05 22.91 1.45
C GLU A 659 15.30 23.11 2.31
N SER A 660 15.20 23.01 3.63
CA SER A 660 16.37 23.10 4.51
C SER A 660 17.36 21.98 4.23
N GLN A 661 16.88 20.77 3.91
CA GLN A 661 17.73 19.64 3.53
C GLN A 661 18.41 19.87 2.17
N ALA A 662 17.69 20.38 1.17
CA ALA A 662 18.26 20.72 -0.13
C ALA A 662 19.34 21.79 -0.01
N ASN A 663 19.10 22.84 0.79
CA ASN A 663 20.09 23.89 1.06
C ASN A 663 21.35 23.34 1.74
N ALA A 664 21.22 22.44 2.71
CA ALA A 664 22.35 21.76 3.33
C ALA A 664 23.15 20.94 2.29
N MET A 665 22.47 20.19 1.43
CA MET A 665 23.08 19.34 0.41
C MET A 665 23.69 20.10 -0.78
N TYR A 666 23.24 21.33 -1.03
CA TYR A 666 23.75 22.16 -2.13
C TYR A 666 25.20 22.58 -1.90
N SER A 667 25.52 22.92 -0.64
CA SER A 667 26.80 23.50 -0.23
C SER A 667 27.81 22.45 0.24
N GLN A 668 27.32 21.27 0.65
CA GLN A 668 28.15 20.22 1.24
C GLN A 668 28.52 19.14 0.23
N ASN A 669 29.78 18.71 0.22
CA ASN A 669 30.23 17.53 -0.53
C ASN A 669 30.29 16.28 0.36
N ILE A 670 29.20 16.02 1.08
CA ILE A 670 29.06 14.83 1.94
C ILE A 670 28.55 13.66 1.08
N ARG A 671 28.97 12.44 1.42
CA ARG A 671 28.45 11.21 0.83
C ARG A 671 27.17 10.79 1.54
N TYR A 672 26.09 10.64 0.79
CA TYR A 672 24.80 10.19 1.30
C TYR A 672 24.54 8.73 0.93
N THR A 673 23.48 8.16 1.49
CA THR A 673 22.89 6.92 0.99
C THR A 673 22.29 7.14 -0.40
N ALA A 674 21.96 6.06 -1.12
CA ALA A 674 21.50 6.13 -2.51
C ALA A 674 20.43 7.21 -2.79
N PRO A 675 19.39 7.39 -1.95
CA PRO A 675 18.41 8.47 -2.15
C PRO A 675 19.02 9.88 -2.09
N GLY A 676 19.97 10.13 -1.19
CA GLY A 676 20.64 11.45 -1.13
C GLY A 676 21.62 11.66 -2.28
N GLU A 677 22.25 10.61 -2.79
CA GLU A 677 23.08 10.70 -4.01
C GLU A 677 22.24 10.98 -5.27
N GLU A 678 20.97 10.53 -5.32
CA GLU A 678 20.04 10.95 -6.39
C GLU A 678 19.77 12.47 -6.36
N VAL A 679 19.59 13.05 -5.16
CA VAL A 679 19.40 14.50 -5.01
C VAL A 679 20.68 15.28 -5.38
N LYS A 680 21.86 14.75 -5.07
CA LYS A 680 23.14 15.34 -5.50
C LYS A 680 23.31 15.31 -7.02
N ARG A 681 22.89 14.24 -7.70
CA ARG A 681 22.90 14.21 -9.18
C ARG A 681 22.04 15.32 -9.77
N VAL A 682 20.84 15.55 -9.23
CA VAL A 682 19.99 16.67 -9.67
C VAL A 682 20.71 18.00 -9.50
N ARG A 683 21.39 18.22 -8.37
CA ARG A 683 22.22 19.42 -8.15
C ARG A 683 23.30 19.56 -9.21
N ASP A 684 24.05 18.48 -9.47
CA ASP A 684 25.20 18.50 -10.38
C ASP A 684 24.76 18.70 -11.84
N GLU A 685 23.65 18.08 -12.26
CA GLU A 685 23.02 18.29 -13.57
C GLU A 685 22.51 19.73 -13.74
N CYS A 686 21.94 20.33 -12.69
CA CYS A 686 21.48 21.73 -12.74
C CYS A 686 22.67 22.70 -12.83
N LYS A 687 23.76 22.43 -12.09
CA LYS A 687 25.01 23.19 -12.18
C LYS A 687 25.64 23.09 -13.57
N ALA A 688 25.67 21.90 -14.17
CA ALA A 688 26.15 21.70 -15.53
C ALA A 688 25.33 22.47 -16.58
N LYS A 689 24.06 22.77 -16.28
CA LYS A 689 23.16 23.60 -17.11
C LYS A 689 23.19 25.09 -16.77
N ASN A 690 24.14 25.56 -15.95
CA ASN A 690 24.26 26.94 -15.48
C ASN A 690 22.96 27.50 -14.84
N MET A 691 22.17 26.63 -14.18
CA MET A 691 20.96 27.07 -13.49
C MET A 691 21.31 27.89 -12.22
N ARG A 692 20.49 28.88 -11.89
CA ARG A 692 20.67 29.68 -10.66
C ARG A 692 20.47 28.81 -9.41
N LYS A 693 21.05 29.24 -8.28
CA LYS A 693 21.01 28.50 -7.01
C LYS A 693 19.57 28.18 -6.60
N GLU A 694 18.67 29.16 -6.64
CA GLU A 694 17.28 29.04 -6.24
C GLU A 694 16.54 28.00 -7.08
N GLN A 695 16.78 28.00 -8.40
CA GLN A 695 16.19 27.02 -9.32
C GLN A 695 16.74 25.62 -9.08
N THR A 696 18.04 25.51 -8.77
CA THR A 696 18.66 24.23 -8.43
C THR A 696 18.09 23.67 -7.13
N ILE A 697 17.95 24.52 -6.09
CA ILE A 697 17.32 24.14 -4.82
C ILE A 697 15.89 23.67 -5.04
N SER A 698 15.07 24.38 -5.82
CA SER A 698 13.69 23.97 -6.13
C SER A 698 13.63 22.55 -6.72
N LYS A 699 14.49 22.25 -7.70
CA LYS A 699 14.57 20.90 -8.29
C LYS A 699 15.05 19.84 -7.30
N MET A 700 15.99 20.18 -6.42
CA MET A 700 16.41 19.28 -5.34
C MET A 700 15.26 19.02 -4.36
N VAL A 701 14.46 20.03 -4.02
CA VAL A 701 13.27 19.88 -3.16
C VAL A 701 12.25 18.95 -3.79
N GLU A 702 11.93 19.14 -5.08
CA GLU A 702 11.04 18.26 -5.83
C GLU A 702 11.51 16.81 -5.77
N LYS A 703 12.82 16.58 -5.96
CA LYS A 703 13.40 15.23 -5.87
C LYS A 703 13.34 14.65 -4.46
N ILE A 704 13.59 15.46 -3.42
CA ILE A 704 13.45 15.02 -2.03
C ILE A 704 12.01 14.60 -1.74
N ILE A 705 11.02 15.39 -2.17
CA ILE A 705 9.59 15.09 -1.98
C ILE A 705 9.21 13.82 -2.76
N GLU A 706 9.69 13.67 -3.99
CA GLU A 706 9.49 12.45 -4.80
C GLU A 706 10.01 11.20 -4.07
N LEU A 707 11.24 11.26 -3.54
CA LEU A 707 11.85 10.16 -2.80
C LEU A 707 11.11 9.87 -1.48
N GLN A 708 10.66 10.90 -0.77
CA GLN A 708 9.85 10.74 0.43
C GLN A 708 8.51 10.04 0.15
N ARG A 709 7.85 10.35 -0.97
CA ARG A 709 6.62 9.64 -1.40
C ARG A 709 6.87 8.17 -1.70
N GLN A 710 8.07 7.82 -2.15
CA GLN A 710 8.52 6.43 -2.33
C GLN A 710 9.01 5.78 -1.02
N ASN A 711 8.81 6.44 0.13
CA ASN A 711 9.32 6.04 1.44
C ASN A 711 10.84 5.85 1.49
N LYS A 712 11.59 6.54 0.61
CA LYS A 712 13.05 6.57 0.58
C LYS A 712 13.56 7.79 1.34
N LYS A 713 14.30 7.56 2.44
CA LYS A 713 14.83 8.65 3.28
C LYS A 713 16.13 9.20 2.71
N VAL A 714 16.11 10.49 2.35
CA VAL A 714 17.30 11.24 1.91
C VAL A 714 18.25 11.56 3.06
N SER A 715 17.69 11.84 4.24
CA SER A 715 18.41 12.22 5.45
C SER A 715 17.61 11.80 6.68
N LYS A 716 18.27 11.46 7.78
CA LYS A 716 17.60 11.15 9.05
C LYS A 716 16.86 12.36 9.64
N HIS A 717 17.26 13.58 9.27
CA HIS A 717 16.58 14.82 9.67
C HIS A 717 15.43 15.18 8.73
N CYS A 718 15.41 14.69 7.48
CA CYS A 718 14.39 15.03 6.50
C CYS A 718 13.33 13.92 6.42
N VAL A 719 12.51 13.88 7.47
CA VAL A 719 11.45 12.88 7.69
C VAL A 719 10.11 13.57 7.95
N SER A 720 9.00 12.83 7.87
CA SER A 720 7.70 13.40 8.26
C SER A 720 7.63 13.67 9.77
N THR A 721 6.76 14.58 10.19
CA THR A 721 6.47 14.83 11.62
C THR A 721 6.05 13.55 12.35
N GLU A 722 5.26 12.69 11.69
CA GLU A 722 4.86 11.39 12.25
C GLU A 722 6.06 10.47 12.52
N GLN A 723 7.01 10.41 11.59
CA GLN A 723 8.24 9.63 11.75
C GLN A 723 9.14 10.22 12.85
N TYR A 724 9.25 11.55 12.91
CA TYR A 724 10.04 12.24 13.93
C TYR A 724 9.46 12.08 15.34
N ASN A 725 8.13 12.03 15.46
CA ASN A 725 7.46 11.79 16.75
C ASN A 725 7.66 10.36 17.28
N LYS A 726 8.09 9.42 16.43
CA LYS A 726 8.47 8.05 16.86
C LYS A 726 9.94 8.01 17.31
N VAL A 727 10.81 8.73 16.60
CA VAL A 727 12.24 8.84 16.92
C VAL A 727 12.69 10.28 16.70
N ASN A 728 12.98 10.99 17.78
CA ASN A 728 13.59 12.32 17.69
C ASN A 728 15.05 12.16 17.30
N VAL A 729 15.44 12.83 16.22
CA VAL A 729 16.81 12.85 15.70
C VAL A 729 17.36 14.25 15.85
N VAL A 730 18.41 14.39 16.65
CA VAL A 730 19.02 15.70 16.97
C VAL A 730 20.52 15.67 16.70
N ASP A 731 21.05 16.78 16.19
CA ASP A 731 22.50 16.98 16.12
C ASP A 731 22.95 17.97 17.19
N ILE A 732 24.08 17.64 17.81
CA ILE A 732 24.78 18.46 18.80
C ILE A 732 26.11 18.91 18.17
N GLY A 733 26.12 20.13 17.63
CA GLY A 733 27.28 20.68 16.92
C GLY A 733 28.48 20.87 17.84
N LEU A 734 29.67 20.53 17.34
CA LEU A 734 30.90 20.53 18.13
C LEU A 734 31.26 21.94 18.63
N ASN A 735 31.26 22.92 17.74
CA ASN A 735 31.61 24.31 18.07
C ASN A 735 30.62 24.93 19.06
N SER A 736 29.30 24.80 18.81
CA SER A 736 28.25 25.38 19.67
C SER A 736 28.27 24.84 21.10
N ASN A 737 28.84 23.65 21.31
CA ASN A 737 28.91 22.98 22.61
C ASN A 737 30.33 22.94 23.20
N GLY A 738 31.32 23.55 22.55
CA GLY A 738 32.70 23.54 23.01
C GLY A 738 33.33 22.15 23.04
N PHE A 739 32.95 21.25 22.13
CA PHE A 739 33.46 19.88 22.06
C PHE A 739 34.72 19.73 21.22
N GLY A 740 35.13 20.78 20.50
CA GLY A 740 36.29 20.80 19.60
C GLY A 740 35.93 21.35 18.22
N THR A 741 36.85 21.24 17.25
CA THR A 741 36.70 21.78 15.88
C THR A 741 37.14 20.74 14.84
N ASN A 742 36.68 20.86 13.59
CA ASN A 742 37.12 20.04 12.44
C ASN A 742 37.16 18.52 12.71
N SER A 743 36.08 17.98 13.30
CA SER A 743 35.98 16.56 13.64
C SER A 743 37.06 16.05 14.62
N HIS A 744 37.67 16.95 15.40
CA HIS A 744 38.53 16.60 16.54
C HIS A 744 37.84 16.92 17.86
N LEU A 745 37.73 15.93 18.74
CA LEU A 745 37.15 16.10 20.08
C LEU A 745 38.21 16.51 21.12
N ASN A 746 37.92 17.58 21.86
CA ASN A 746 38.66 17.95 23.07
C ASN A 746 38.23 17.07 24.27
N ALA A 747 38.79 17.33 25.46
CA ALA A 747 38.49 16.56 26.67
C ALA A 747 36.99 16.54 27.00
N GLN A 748 36.30 17.67 26.83
CA GLN A 748 34.85 17.78 27.10
C GLN A 748 34.03 16.97 26.09
N GLY A 749 34.36 17.07 24.80
CA GLY A 749 33.73 16.28 23.74
C GLY A 749 33.93 14.78 23.94
N LYS A 750 35.10 14.34 24.41
CA LYS A 750 35.37 12.93 24.74
C LYS A 750 34.51 12.43 25.91
N LYS A 751 34.32 13.23 26.96
CA LYS A 751 33.43 12.89 28.09
C LYS A 751 31.98 12.74 27.62
N PHE A 752 31.48 13.68 26.82
CA PHE A 752 30.11 13.61 26.30
C PHE A 752 29.91 12.45 25.31
N LYS A 753 30.92 12.17 24.46
CA LYS A 753 30.95 10.96 23.61
C LYS A 753 30.83 9.69 24.44
N GLN A 754 31.55 9.60 25.56
CA GLN A 754 31.47 8.43 26.44
C GLN A 754 30.08 8.30 27.07
N ALA A 755 29.52 9.38 27.62
CA ALA A 755 28.15 9.38 28.15
C ALA A 755 27.12 8.91 27.12
N CYS A 756 27.24 9.33 25.86
CA CYS A 756 26.37 8.87 24.77
C CYS A 756 26.57 7.38 24.45
N LYS A 757 27.81 6.88 24.44
CA LYS A 757 28.09 5.45 24.23
C LYS A 757 27.46 4.59 25.33
N ASP A 758 27.60 5.01 26.59
CA ASP A 758 27.05 4.29 27.73
C ASP A 758 25.52 4.33 27.71
N ALA A 759 24.93 5.49 27.40
CA ALA A 759 23.49 5.63 27.22
C ALA A 759 22.93 4.77 26.07
N LYS A 760 23.67 4.60 24.97
CA LYS A 760 23.29 3.71 23.87
C LYS A 760 23.35 2.25 24.29
N LEU A 761 24.40 1.86 25.01
CA LEU A 761 24.55 0.50 25.55
C LEU A 761 23.37 0.16 26.48
N ASN A 762 23.02 1.09 27.36
CA ASN A 762 21.95 0.97 28.35
C ASN A 762 20.53 1.19 27.77
N GLY A 763 20.38 1.43 26.47
CA GLY A 763 19.08 1.62 25.81
C GLY A 763 18.38 2.95 26.09
N ILE A 764 19.05 3.89 26.76
CA ILE A 764 18.53 5.25 27.02
C ILE A 764 18.37 6.02 25.70
N ILE A 765 19.30 5.84 24.77
CA ILE A 765 19.21 6.34 23.39
C ILE A 765 19.25 5.18 22.40
N SER A 766 18.59 5.34 21.25
CA SER A 766 18.48 4.28 20.23
C SER A 766 19.57 4.34 19.17
N GLY A 767 20.25 5.49 19.02
CA GLY A 767 21.32 5.69 18.06
C GLY A 767 22.28 6.80 18.50
N PHE A 768 23.54 6.62 18.13
CA PHE A 768 24.60 7.60 18.35
C PHE A 768 25.66 7.48 17.26
N ILE A 769 26.06 8.60 16.68
CA ILE A 769 27.22 8.77 15.81
C ILE A 769 28.01 9.96 16.35
N SER A 770 29.32 9.79 16.49
CA SER A 770 30.19 10.82 17.05
C SER A 770 30.64 11.82 15.99
N GLY A 771 30.85 13.08 16.39
CA GLY A 771 31.26 14.14 15.46
C GLY A 771 32.72 14.08 15.01
N ASP A 772 33.52 13.14 15.54
CA ASP A 772 34.88 12.83 15.06
C ASP A 772 34.92 11.68 14.04
N GLU A 773 33.77 11.14 13.66
CA GLU A 773 33.69 10.17 12.55
C GLU A 773 33.86 10.89 11.20
N PRO A 774 34.52 10.27 10.20
CA PRO A 774 34.74 10.91 8.90
C PRO A 774 33.44 11.35 8.21
N GLY A 775 33.35 12.63 7.88
CA GLY A 775 32.17 13.22 7.23
C GLY A 775 31.07 13.68 8.20
N GLU A 776 31.25 13.46 9.51
CA GLU A 776 30.36 13.96 10.55
C GLU A 776 30.89 15.30 11.10
N GLY A 777 30.01 16.31 11.17
CA GLY A 777 30.32 17.65 11.70
C GLY A 777 29.66 17.95 13.04
N ALA A 778 28.91 17.00 13.58
CA ALA A 778 28.14 17.11 14.82
C ALA A 778 27.96 15.72 15.43
N MET A 779 27.63 15.67 16.73
CA MET A 779 27.23 14.43 17.38
C MET A 779 25.74 14.16 17.10
N HIS A 780 25.46 13.06 16.43
CA HIS A 780 24.12 12.67 16.02
C HIS A 780 23.50 11.73 17.04
N ILE A 781 22.32 12.05 17.55
CA ILE A 781 21.64 11.28 18.61
C ILE A 781 20.21 10.94 18.17
N GLU A 782 19.85 9.67 18.30
CA GLU A 782 18.49 9.17 18.03
C GLU A 782 17.84 8.71 19.34
N ILE A 783 16.63 9.20 19.61
CA ILE A 783 15.88 8.90 20.84
C ILE A 783 14.47 8.42 20.47
N THR A 784 14.20 7.15 20.75
CA THR A 784 12.86 6.55 20.59
C THR A 784 11.90 7.16 21.62
N GLN A 785 10.72 7.57 21.16
CA GLN A 785 9.72 8.25 21.99
C GLN A 785 8.86 7.28 22.79
#